data_AF-A0A7W1ATE4-F1
#
_entry.id   AF-A0A7W1ATE4-F1
#
_cell.length_a   1.000
_cell.length_b   1.000
_cell.length_c   1.000
_cell.angle_alpha   90.00
_cell.angle_beta   90.00
_cell.angle_gamma   90.00
#
_symmetry.space_group_name_H-M   'P 1'
#
loop_
_entity.id
_entity.type
_entity.pdbx_description
1 polymer ?
#
loop_
_entity_poly.entity_id
_entity_poly.type
_entity_poly.pdbx_seq_one_letter_code
_entity_poly.pdbx_strand_id
1 'polypeptide(L)'
;PVRRLTTTPEDIINLNPSLSGDGRVVAFETTGNLAGISGGQGFRAIRADLSMVPPAFAQIGISRAVAPAVSQDGSRIGFTSTEDLVGTNRDRNSEIFLFDDAIVSQITNTTPADISSGVRDGNVQPSITDDGGIIAFSSNRNLTGLNADRNFEVLTIDTTTQVVTQITSSDEIVGATEAKISGDGSHVAFVRDESQSQSNLRDLLLYDRNSGGTVTVATSRAGLSLTYGRAISDDGSRVVYSAETAPLQSQVFLFDARSNVTTQISALGTRADDVPLHPTISGDGKRIAFATRRNVIGGNIDRSVELYVYDTPTGQITKLTEAPAGATAAVVSSLNDDGSIAAFSFPRVLSGSVSSNDLADNSEIYVAIIESRPAFGTLTVSNGAAHGNEAGTDRTIAPDSIAIAKGTALATTTEQAKPSSNGSFPLSLSGTTLSVNGRAAMILYVSTGLVTFVVPPETEIGPAEVMLTNAEGFQSRTNVTISASAPGIFTLSGDGLGEGVVLDGDTLLSGPFDPTGGALRLLVFATGARGSSDTSAIIAGHPVMVESIQRSRDLPGLDELHVLVPSDLRGAGMVGLTIMADNHESNVVDVKLNGSSERDIIINELLADPPDGSSGDANHDGVRNSAQDEFVELLNTTERDIDLSGFQLQTRIPSGPTDIIRHRFAAGTVLPAATAIVVFGGGNPDSANSAFGGAGISKASSGGLSLLNSGGVVTLRDSSSMVVTFLTYGGSTGLHGDANESLTRSPDGTGNFRLHQSVPESEGRSFSPGTRINGTAFLPRPAISTILISPASLSLTLGEKFLFTAKAFDHNTQELSGVIFGWRSNDNAVATVDGVGLVKAVAAGTAQIIASARGVQSTPAVLTVSIPTPTPSPSPLPFPSPSPTPIPFIVISEFRTRGPRGASDEFIELYNKSDTAIAVGGWKIKGSGNAMTVSTRLTISAGTVIPSRGHLLVTNSGGYSGSILGDQTFASGIANDGGIALTLPDDSVVDQVGMGSGSAFREGVHLAPLPSDADQSYERKPGGLRGSSQDTTDNFNDFQLISPSDPQNVNSDPAPNPSPTASPSPSVSPSPSPSPSPTATPTPPPPPNPTPFPSPIPSPTPLPLPSPAATPGVVISELRTRGPNGASDEFVELYNNTNLPIAIAGWKVRGSSSLGSISTRLVIATGTIVPARGHFLATGPSYSDSVIGDQTYTSGIASDGGIALTLPDDSIVDQVGLSAGSAFKEGMHIAPL
;
A
#
# COMPACT_ATOMS: atom_id res chain seq x y z
N PRO A 1 -12.47 -28.03 -23.59
CA PRO A 1 -11.86 -29.39 -23.63
C PRO A 1 -11.48 -29.84 -25.04
N VAL A 2 -10.43 -30.67 -25.17
CA VAL A 2 -9.96 -31.26 -26.45
C VAL A 2 -10.74 -32.54 -26.77
N ARG A 3 -11.13 -32.70 -28.04
CA ARG A 3 -11.80 -33.88 -28.60
C ARG A 3 -11.09 -34.35 -29.87
N ARG A 4 -10.64 -35.60 -29.91
CA ARG A 4 -10.17 -36.26 -31.15
C ARG A 4 -11.35 -36.39 -32.14
N LEU A 5 -11.12 -36.05 -33.40
CA LEU A 5 -12.12 -36.08 -34.47
C LEU A 5 -11.97 -37.29 -35.38
N THR A 6 -10.76 -37.52 -35.90
CA THR A 6 -10.43 -38.69 -36.74
C THR A 6 -9.87 -39.82 -35.87
N THR A 7 -10.13 -41.06 -36.25
CA THR A 7 -9.56 -42.24 -35.56
C THR A 7 -9.18 -43.26 -36.61
N THR A 8 -7.91 -43.24 -37.02
CA THR A 8 -7.41 -44.03 -38.15
C THR A 8 -6.37 -45.07 -37.72
N PRO A 9 -6.02 -46.02 -38.60
CA PRO A 9 -4.79 -46.82 -38.48
C PRO A 9 -3.53 -45.94 -38.38
N GLU A 10 -2.40 -46.55 -37.98
CA GLU A 10 -1.17 -45.81 -37.62
C GLU A 10 -0.37 -45.31 -38.84
N ASP A 11 -0.56 -45.94 -39.99
CA ASP A 11 -0.03 -45.58 -41.30
C ASP A 11 -0.83 -44.47 -42.01
N ILE A 12 -1.95 -44.05 -41.43
CA ILE A 12 -2.80 -42.97 -41.95
C ILE A 12 -2.43 -41.64 -41.31
N ILE A 13 -2.41 -40.60 -42.14
CA ILE A 13 -2.06 -39.22 -41.76
C ILE A 13 -3.23 -38.31 -42.13
N ASN A 14 -3.63 -37.43 -41.22
CA ASN A 14 -4.69 -36.45 -41.38
C ASN A 14 -4.10 -35.05 -41.11
N LEU A 15 -4.20 -34.13 -42.07
CA LEU A 15 -3.44 -32.87 -42.11
C LEU A 15 -4.30 -31.68 -42.54
N ASN A 16 -3.79 -30.49 -42.24
CA ASN A 16 -4.26 -29.21 -42.80
C ASN A 16 -5.76 -28.93 -42.59
N PRO A 17 -6.29 -29.00 -41.35
CA PRO A 17 -7.69 -28.67 -41.08
C PRO A 17 -7.95 -27.17 -41.18
N SER A 18 -9.14 -26.85 -41.67
CA SER A 18 -9.68 -25.51 -41.82
C SER A 18 -11.15 -25.52 -41.40
N LEU A 19 -11.55 -24.55 -40.58
CA LEU A 19 -12.83 -24.54 -39.85
C LEU A 19 -13.75 -23.45 -40.41
N SER A 20 -15.04 -23.75 -40.55
CA SER A 20 -16.06 -22.73 -40.88
C SER A 20 -16.20 -21.70 -39.76
N GLY A 21 -16.58 -20.47 -40.11
CA GLY A 21 -16.75 -19.39 -39.14
C GLY A 21 -17.79 -19.68 -38.04
N ASP A 22 -18.86 -20.40 -38.40
CA ASP A 22 -19.88 -20.92 -37.47
C ASP A 22 -19.42 -22.10 -36.60
N GLY A 23 -18.19 -22.60 -36.81
CA GLY A 23 -17.58 -23.70 -36.06
C GLY A 23 -18.18 -25.09 -36.31
N ARG A 24 -19.10 -25.26 -37.28
CA ARG A 24 -19.81 -26.53 -37.52
C ARG A 24 -19.15 -27.45 -38.53
N VAL A 25 -18.24 -26.97 -39.38
CA VAL A 25 -17.69 -27.74 -40.49
C VAL A 25 -16.18 -27.63 -40.50
N VAL A 26 -15.47 -28.75 -40.57
CA VAL A 26 -14.02 -28.76 -40.82
C VAL A 26 -13.69 -29.48 -42.12
N ALA A 27 -12.88 -28.84 -42.96
CA ALA A 27 -12.30 -29.41 -44.17
C ALA A 27 -10.82 -29.77 -43.92
N PHE A 28 -10.36 -30.92 -44.39
CA PHE A 28 -8.97 -31.38 -44.21
C PHE A 28 -8.55 -32.41 -45.28
N GLU A 29 -7.26 -32.73 -45.37
CA GLU A 29 -6.77 -33.83 -46.21
C GLU A 29 -6.35 -35.06 -45.38
N THR A 30 -6.60 -36.26 -45.90
CA THR A 30 -6.21 -37.54 -45.25
C THR A 30 -5.78 -38.58 -46.26
N THR A 31 -4.93 -39.52 -45.87
CA THR A 31 -4.68 -40.75 -46.66
C THR A 31 -5.73 -41.85 -46.40
N GLY A 32 -6.60 -41.67 -45.40
CA GLY A 32 -7.60 -42.67 -44.97
C GLY A 32 -8.94 -42.58 -45.69
N ASN A 33 -9.62 -43.71 -45.87
CA ASN A 33 -10.95 -43.77 -46.47
C ASN A 33 -12.08 -43.47 -45.46
N LEU A 34 -12.07 -42.28 -44.84
CA LEU A 34 -13.01 -41.90 -43.78
C LEU A 34 -14.49 -41.91 -44.21
N ALA A 35 -14.77 -41.63 -45.49
CA ALA A 35 -16.12 -41.64 -46.06
C ALA A 35 -16.57 -43.04 -46.56
N GLY A 36 -15.73 -44.08 -46.45
CA GLY A 36 -16.06 -45.46 -46.86
C GLY A 36 -16.20 -45.69 -48.37
N ILE A 37 -15.83 -44.73 -49.21
CA ILE A 37 -16.05 -44.78 -50.67
C ILE A 37 -14.99 -45.64 -51.36
N SER A 38 -15.42 -46.63 -52.15
CA SER A 38 -14.54 -47.47 -52.97
C SER A 38 -13.79 -46.64 -54.01
N GLY A 39 -12.46 -46.62 -53.94
CA GLY A 39 -11.59 -45.85 -54.81
C GLY A 39 -10.11 -46.17 -54.56
N GLY A 40 -9.21 -45.54 -55.32
CA GLY A 40 -7.77 -45.79 -55.27
C GLY A 40 -7.09 -45.40 -53.94
N GLN A 41 -5.82 -45.80 -53.83
CA GLN A 41 -4.90 -45.34 -52.78
C GLN A 41 -4.43 -43.91 -53.10
N GLY A 42 -4.38 -43.05 -52.08
CA GLY A 42 -3.96 -41.65 -52.23
C GLY A 42 -4.61 -40.72 -51.21
N PHE A 43 -4.23 -39.45 -51.23
CA PHE A 43 -4.88 -38.41 -50.43
C PHE A 43 -6.32 -38.17 -50.88
N ARG A 44 -7.16 -37.77 -49.91
CA ARG A 44 -8.58 -37.46 -50.07
C ARG A 44 -8.87 -36.15 -49.35
N ALA A 45 -9.57 -35.25 -50.03
CA ALA A 45 -10.14 -34.05 -49.44
C ALA A 45 -11.46 -34.43 -48.75
N ILE A 46 -11.60 -34.10 -47.46
CA ILE A 46 -12.73 -34.50 -46.61
C ILE A 46 -13.40 -33.25 -46.03
N ARG A 47 -14.73 -33.25 -46.02
CA ARG A 47 -15.58 -32.37 -45.20
C ARG A 47 -16.12 -33.20 -44.02
N ALA A 48 -16.02 -32.68 -42.80
CA ALA A 48 -16.61 -33.30 -41.62
C ALA A 48 -17.60 -32.35 -40.93
N ASP A 49 -18.80 -32.86 -40.65
CA ASP A 49 -19.82 -32.16 -39.88
C ASP A 49 -19.58 -32.36 -38.38
N LEU A 50 -19.39 -31.26 -37.66
CA LEU A 50 -19.10 -31.21 -36.21
C LEU A 50 -20.35 -31.11 -35.35
N SER A 51 -21.53 -30.88 -35.94
CA SER A 51 -22.82 -30.95 -35.22
C SER A 51 -23.22 -32.37 -34.85
N MET A 52 -22.61 -33.37 -35.50
CA MET A 52 -22.80 -34.80 -35.23
C MET A 52 -21.67 -35.37 -34.36
N VAL A 53 -22.03 -36.31 -33.47
CA VAL A 53 -21.09 -37.08 -32.65
C VAL A 53 -21.46 -38.58 -32.73
N PRO A 54 -20.66 -39.43 -33.40
CA PRO A 54 -19.45 -39.10 -34.17
C PRO A 54 -19.74 -38.19 -35.39
N PRO A 55 -18.73 -37.47 -35.90
CA PRO A 55 -18.89 -36.58 -37.05
C PRO A 55 -19.24 -37.35 -38.33
N ALA A 56 -20.01 -36.72 -39.21
CA ALA A 56 -20.29 -37.26 -40.55
C ALA A 56 -19.19 -36.84 -41.52
N PHE A 57 -18.45 -37.80 -42.07
CA PHE A 57 -17.39 -37.57 -43.07
C PHE A 57 -17.93 -37.71 -44.50
N ALA A 58 -17.76 -36.67 -45.32
CA ALA A 58 -18.02 -36.68 -46.75
C ALA A 58 -16.70 -36.46 -47.52
N GLN A 59 -16.49 -37.20 -48.62
CA GLN A 59 -15.34 -37.00 -49.48
C GLN A 59 -15.66 -35.96 -50.55
N ILE A 60 -14.86 -34.90 -50.61
CA ILE A 60 -14.91 -33.86 -51.64
C ILE A 60 -14.27 -34.40 -52.93
N GLY A 61 -13.06 -34.98 -52.84
CA GLY A 61 -12.35 -35.55 -53.98
C GLY A 61 -11.18 -36.45 -53.58
N ILE A 62 -10.70 -37.26 -54.52
CA ILE A 62 -9.45 -38.03 -54.37
C ILE A 62 -8.31 -37.13 -54.85
N SER A 63 -7.82 -36.29 -53.95
CA SER A 63 -6.75 -35.33 -54.18
C SER A 63 -6.09 -34.97 -52.87
N ARG A 64 -4.87 -34.43 -52.94
CA ARG A 64 -4.40 -33.52 -51.90
C ARG A 64 -5.30 -32.28 -51.82
N ALA A 65 -5.43 -31.72 -50.62
CA ALA A 65 -6.09 -30.45 -50.38
C ALA A 65 -5.31 -29.75 -49.26
N VAL A 66 -4.14 -29.23 -49.61
CA VAL A 66 -3.31 -28.45 -48.69
C VAL A 66 -4.01 -27.11 -48.49
N ALA A 67 -4.42 -26.82 -47.26
CA ALA A 67 -5.13 -25.59 -46.90
C ALA A 67 -6.47 -25.40 -47.66
N PRO A 68 -7.51 -26.20 -47.38
CA PRO A 68 -8.85 -25.91 -47.92
C PRO A 68 -9.38 -24.62 -47.28
N ALA A 69 -9.88 -23.69 -48.08
CA ALA A 69 -10.55 -22.48 -47.62
C ALA A 69 -12.06 -22.76 -47.46
N VAL A 70 -12.65 -22.44 -46.31
CA VAL A 70 -14.02 -22.84 -45.93
C VAL A 70 -14.87 -21.59 -45.67
N SER A 71 -16.10 -21.54 -46.19
CA SER A 71 -17.06 -20.45 -45.94
C SER A 71 -17.63 -20.47 -44.52
N GLN A 72 -18.39 -19.42 -44.18
CA GLN A 72 -19.01 -19.22 -42.88
C GLN A 72 -19.78 -20.42 -42.32
N ASP A 73 -20.55 -21.05 -43.19
CA ASP A 73 -21.44 -22.19 -42.96
C ASP A 73 -20.80 -23.53 -43.38
N GLY A 74 -19.59 -23.47 -43.95
CA GLY A 74 -18.93 -24.58 -44.62
C GLY A 74 -19.77 -25.27 -45.70
N SER A 75 -20.65 -24.55 -46.40
CA SER A 75 -21.26 -25.03 -47.65
C SER A 75 -20.23 -25.03 -48.79
N ARG A 76 -19.40 -23.98 -48.84
CA ARG A 76 -18.40 -23.74 -49.88
C ARG A 76 -16.99 -24.03 -49.38
N ILE A 77 -16.25 -24.79 -50.18
CA ILE A 77 -14.86 -25.17 -49.87
C ILE A 77 -14.00 -25.00 -51.12
N GLY A 78 -13.12 -23.99 -51.12
CA GLY A 78 -12.10 -23.78 -52.15
C GLY A 78 -10.82 -24.56 -51.83
N PHE A 79 -10.24 -25.29 -52.79
CA PHE A 79 -9.02 -26.07 -52.56
C PHE A 79 -8.18 -26.20 -53.84
N THR A 80 -6.86 -26.33 -53.68
CA THR A 80 -5.94 -26.60 -54.80
C THR A 80 -5.86 -28.10 -55.11
N SER A 81 -5.83 -28.46 -56.40
CA SER A 81 -5.61 -29.85 -56.86
C SER A 81 -4.84 -29.92 -58.18
N THR A 82 -4.02 -30.97 -58.32
CA THR A 82 -3.34 -31.39 -59.55
C THR A 82 -4.02 -32.63 -60.20
N GLU A 83 -5.21 -33.02 -59.73
CA GLU A 83 -5.92 -34.22 -60.20
C GLU A 83 -7.08 -33.86 -61.13
N ASP A 84 -7.42 -34.76 -62.06
CA ASP A 84 -8.50 -34.57 -63.03
C ASP A 84 -9.89 -34.87 -62.44
N LEU A 85 -10.25 -34.15 -61.37
CA LEU A 85 -11.43 -34.43 -60.53
C LEU A 85 -12.76 -34.32 -61.29
N VAL A 86 -12.83 -33.51 -62.35
CA VAL A 86 -14.06 -33.25 -63.13
C VAL A 86 -13.90 -33.50 -64.64
N GLY A 87 -12.76 -34.04 -65.09
CA GLY A 87 -12.52 -34.36 -66.50
C GLY A 87 -12.06 -33.19 -67.37
N THR A 88 -11.42 -32.18 -66.79
CA THR A 88 -10.85 -31.00 -67.45
C THR A 88 -9.37 -30.71 -67.13
N ASN A 89 -8.79 -31.21 -66.04
CA ASN A 89 -7.39 -31.00 -65.64
C ASN A 89 -6.49 -32.18 -66.09
N ARG A 90 -6.48 -32.47 -67.40
CA ARG A 90 -5.79 -33.65 -67.96
C ARG A 90 -4.26 -33.56 -67.97
N ASP A 91 -3.74 -32.35 -67.98
CA ASP A 91 -2.31 -32.02 -67.90
C ASP A 91 -1.79 -31.95 -66.46
N ARG A 92 -2.68 -32.09 -65.45
CA ARG A 92 -2.35 -32.20 -64.02
C ARG A 92 -1.62 -30.97 -63.47
N ASN A 93 -1.95 -29.80 -63.98
CA ASN A 93 -1.46 -28.53 -63.46
C ASN A 93 -2.15 -28.21 -62.11
N SER A 94 -1.49 -27.42 -61.26
CA SER A 94 -2.08 -26.96 -59.99
C SER A 94 -3.21 -25.96 -60.24
N GLU A 95 -4.44 -26.35 -59.94
CA GLU A 95 -5.66 -25.55 -60.19
C GLU A 95 -6.51 -25.37 -58.93
N ILE A 96 -7.28 -24.27 -58.88
CA ILE A 96 -8.29 -24.04 -57.86
C ILE A 96 -9.59 -24.74 -58.25
N PHE A 97 -10.10 -25.55 -57.32
CA PHE A 97 -11.41 -26.18 -57.37
C PHE A 97 -12.29 -25.60 -56.27
N LEU A 98 -13.60 -25.57 -56.54
CA LEU A 98 -14.63 -25.17 -55.58
C LEU A 98 -15.63 -26.32 -55.41
N PHE A 99 -15.80 -26.75 -54.17
CA PHE A 99 -16.94 -27.54 -53.72
C PHE A 99 -18.06 -26.59 -53.29
N ASP A 100 -19.25 -26.73 -53.89
CA ASP A 100 -20.46 -25.94 -53.63
C ASP A 100 -21.69 -26.82 -53.91
N ASP A 101 -22.75 -26.73 -53.11
CA ASP A 101 -23.97 -27.58 -53.22
C ASP A 101 -23.69 -29.11 -53.44
N ALA A 102 -22.65 -29.62 -52.77
CA ALA A 102 -22.13 -31.00 -52.91
C ALA A 102 -21.57 -31.38 -54.31
N ILE A 103 -21.34 -30.40 -55.17
CA ILE A 103 -20.71 -30.53 -56.49
C ILE A 103 -19.28 -29.98 -56.41
N VAL A 104 -18.31 -30.68 -57.01
CA VAL A 104 -16.97 -30.12 -57.26
C VAL A 104 -16.92 -29.52 -58.66
N SER A 105 -16.35 -28.33 -58.75
CA SER A 105 -16.09 -27.60 -60.00
C SER A 105 -14.62 -27.17 -60.08
N GLN A 106 -14.06 -27.14 -61.29
CA GLN A 106 -12.76 -26.54 -61.56
C GLN A 106 -12.99 -25.07 -61.96
N ILE A 107 -12.40 -24.11 -61.24
CA ILE A 107 -12.65 -22.67 -61.46
C ILE A 107 -11.46 -21.90 -62.04
N THR A 108 -10.25 -22.47 -62.01
CA THR A 108 -9.11 -22.01 -62.82
C THR A 108 -8.66 -23.13 -63.76
N ASN A 109 -8.16 -22.79 -64.96
CA ASN A 109 -7.69 -23.77 -65.94
C ASN A 109 -6.53 -23.21 -66.75
N THR A 110 -5.32 -23.70 -66.49
CA THR A 110 -4.06 -23.16 -67.01
C THR A 110 -3.07 -24.28 -67.33
N THR A 111 -2.29 -24.12 -68.40
CA THR A 111 -1.32 -25.13 -68.83
C THR A 111 -0.01 -25.07 -68.04
N PRO A 112 0.65 -26.20 -67.75
CA PRO A 112 1.94 -26.22 -67.08
C PRO A 112 3.07 -25.68 -67.96
N ALA A 113 4.16 -25.20 -67.33
CA ALA A 113 5.35 -24.71 -68.04
C ALA A 113 6.18 -25.87 -68.62
N ASP A 114 6.33 -26.95 -67.84
CA ASP A 114 6.66 -28.30 -68.29
C ASP A 114 5.85 -29.31 -67.46
N ILE A 115 5.62 -30.51 -68.01
CA ILE A 115 4.86 -31.59 -67.35
C ILE A 115 5.56 -32.02 -66.04
N SER A 116 6.89 -31.84 -65.93
CA SER A 116 7.61 -32.11 -64.68
C SER A 116 7.44 -31.03 -63.60
N SER A 117 6.94 -29.84 -63.93
CA SER A 117 6.85 -28.70 -63.01
C SER A 117 5.43 -28.39 -62.48
N GLY A 118 4.38 -29.04 -63.01
CA GLY A 118 2.97 -28.78 -62.65
C GLY A 118 2.55 -28.98 -61.18
N VAL A 119 3.45 -29.48 -60.32
CA VAL A 119 3.28 -29.59 -58.85
C VAL A 119 3.88 -28.39 -58.10
N ARG A 120 4.71 -27.57 -58.76
CA ARG A 120 5.31 -26.34 -58.22
C ARG A 120 4.74 -25.08 -58.87
N ASP A 121 4.39 -25.18 -60.15
CA ASP A 121 3.85 -24.09 -60.94
C ASP A 121 2.33 -24.22 -61.09
N GLY A 122 1.60 -23.11 -61.00
CA GLY A 122 0.15 -23.05 -61.12
C GLY A 122 -0.50 -22.18 -60.05
N ASN A 123 -1.77 -22.47 -59.75
CA ASN A 123 -2.60 -21.75 -58.79
C ASN A 123 -2.58 -22.49 -57.43
N VAL A 124 -2.27 -21.78 -56.34
CA VAL A 124 -1.99 -22.35 -55.00
C VAL A 124 -2.53 -21.50 -53.85
N GLN A 125 -2.66 -22.12 -52.67
CA GLN A 125 -2.99 -21.47 -51.39
C GLN A 125 -4.27 -20.60 -51.44
N PRO A 126 -5.45 -21.19 -51.69
CA PRO A 126 -6.70 -20.44 -51.66
C PRO A 126 -7.03 -19.91 -50.26
N SER A 127 -7.73 -18.79 -50.23
CA SER A 127 -8.39 -18.18 -49.08
C SER A 127 -9.75 -17.68 -49.57
N ILE A 128 -10.83 -17.87 -48.80
CA ILE A 128 -12.21 -17.57 -49.23
C ILE A 128 -12.85 -16.53 -48.29
N THR A 129 -13.78 -15.74 -48.82
CA THR A 129 -14.67 -14.88 -48.03
C THR A 129 -15.73 -15.70 -47.29
N ASP A 130 -16.31 -15.14 -46.23
CA ASP A 130 -17.27 -15.83 -45.37
C ASP A 130 -18.57 -16.18 -46.12
N ASP A 131 -19.02 -15.30 -47.02
CA ASP A 131 -20.13 -15.55 -47.94
C ASP A 131 -19.84 -16.61 -49.02
N GLY A 132 -18.59 -17.09 -49.11
CA GLY A 132 -18.13 -17.99 -50.16
C GLY A 132 -18.13 -17.35 -51.55
N GLY A 133 -18.19 -16.02 -51.64
CA GLY A 133 -18.32 -15.25 -52.88
C GLY A 133 -17.02 -15.10 -53.66
N ILE A 134 -15.89 -14.91 -52.99
CA ILE A 134 -14.58 -14.62 -53.61
C ILE A 134 -13.50 -15.54 -53.03
N ILE A 135 -12.63 -16.07 -53.90
CA ILE A 135 -11.40 -16.78 -53.51
C ILE A 135 -10.18 -15.94 -53.91
N ALA A 136 -9.33 -15.58 -52.94
CA ALA A 136 -7.96 -15.13 -53.20
C ALA A 136 -7.01 -16.33 -53.28
N PHE A 137 -5.99 -16.24 -54.14
CA PHE A 137 -4.97 -17.28 -54.32
C PHE A 137 -3.68 -16.69 -54.88
N SER A 138 -2.58 -17.43 -54.79
CA SER A 138 -1.31 -17.07 -55.42
C SER A 138 -1.11 -17.89 -56.70
N SER A 139 -0.53 -17.30 -57.75
CA SER A 139 -0.33 -17.97 -59.03
C SER A 139 0.86 -17.45 -59.83
N ASN A 140 1.59 -18.36 -60.47
CA ASN A 140 2.56 -18.04 -61.52
C ASN A 140 2.02 -18.29 -62.94
N ARG A 141 0.76 -17.89 -63.16
CA ARG A 141 0.02 -18.08 -64.43
C ARG A 141 -0.55 -16.78 -64.94
N ASN A 142 -0.46 -16.61 -66.26
CA ASN A 142 -1.00 -15.45 -66.95
C ASN A 142 -2.53 -15.54 -67.17
N LEU A 143 -3.30 -15.56 -66.08
CA LEU A 143 -4.77 -15.66 -66.11
C LEU A 143 -5.46 -14.40 -66.66
N THR A 144 -4.80 -13.24 -66.58
CA THR A 144 -5.37 -11.92 -66.93
C THR A 144 -4.80 -11.31 -68.21
N GLY A 145 -3.68 -11.83 -68.71
CA GLY A 145 -2.83 -11.19 -69.73
C GLY A 145 -1.65 -10.38 -69.17
N LEU A 146 -1.62 -10.08 -67.86
CA LEU A 146 -0.65 -9.17 -67.24
C LEU A 146 0.65 -9.83 -66.74
N ASN A 147 0.59 -11.05 -66.16
CA ASN A 147 1.78 -11.78 -65.69
C ASN A 147 2.47 -12.50 -66.86
N ALA A 148 3.36 -11.81 -67.57
CA ALA A 148 4.03 -12.34 -68.77
C ALA A 148 5.33 -13.10 -68.47
N ASP A 149 5.97 -12.78 -67.35
CA ASP A 149 7.28 -13.20 -66.87
C ASP A 149 7.23 -14.44 -65.95
N ARG A 150 6.07 -14.72 -65.33
CA ARG A 150 5.76 -15.93 -64.54
C ARG A 150 6.45 -16.01 -63.18
N ASN A 151 6.63 -14.87 -62.53
CA ASN A 151 6.72 -14.80 -61.07
C ASN A 151 5.38 -15.20 -60.41
N PHE A 152 5.34 -15.35 -59.08
CA PHE A 152 4.07 -15.51 -58.38
C PHE A 152 3.39 -14.15 -58.18
N GLU A 153 2.09 -14.11 -58.41
CA GLU A 153 1.23 -12.95 -58.17
C GLU A 153 0.03 -13.34 -57.31
N VAL A 154 -0.60 -12.34 -56.68
CA VAL A 154 -1.86 -12.49 -55.94
C VAL A 154 -3.03 -12.15 -56.85
N LEU A 155 -4.01 -13.06 -56.91
CA LEU A 155 -5.23 -12.89 -57.68
C LEU A 155 -6.45 -13.19 -56.80
N THR A 156 -7.60 -12.66 -57.22
CA THR A 156 -8.93 -13.04 -56.72
C THR A 156 -9.79 -13.55 -57.86
N ILE A 157 -10.61 -14.56 -57.62
CA ILE A 157 -11.67 -15.02 -58.51
C ILE A 157 -13.03 -14.92 -57.82
N ASP A 158 -13.98 -14.29 -58.48
CA ASP A 158 -15.40 -14.32 -58.10
C ASP A 158 -15.98 -15.70 -58.42
N THR A 159 -16.51 -16.39 -57.41
CA THR A 159 -16.93 -17.81 -57.51
C THR A 159 -18.14 -18.04 -58.42
N THR A 160 -18.95 -17.00 -58.66
CA THR A 160 -20.23 -17.11 -59.37
C THR A 160 -20.11 -16.70 -60.84
N THR A 161 -19.31 -15.68 -61.12
CA THR A 161 -19.06 -15.13 -62.45
C THR A 161 -17.74 -15.63 -63.07
N GLN A 162 -16.87 -16.25 -62.27
CA GLN A 162 -15.52 -16.71 -62.64
C GLN A 162 -14.61 -15.57 -63.17
N VAL A 163 -14.92 -14.32 -62.83
CA VAL A 163 -14.08 -13.16 -63.17
C VAL A 163 -12.83 -13.17 -62.31
N VAL A 164 -11.66 -13.30 -62.95
CA VAL A 164 -10.35 -13.22 -62.31
C VAL A 164 -9.83 -11.79 -62.34
N THR A 165 -9.45 -11.27 -61.17
CA THR A 165 -8.79 -9.97 -60.98
C THR A 165 -7.41 -10.20 -60.37
N GLN A 166 -6.36 -9.70 -61.01
CA GLN A 166 -5.00 -9.74 -60.49
C GLN A 166 -4.74 -8.49 -59.65
N ILE A 167 -4.22 -8.67 -58.43
CA ILE A 167 -4.02 -7.63 -57.41
C ILE A 167 -2.60 -7.07 -57.49
N THR A 168 -1.60 -7.94 -57.61
CA THR A 168 -0.18 -7.55 -57.73
C THR A 168 0.31 -7.68 -59.17
N SER A 169 1.24 -6.80 -59.55
CA SER A 169 2.01 -6.87 -60.79
C SER A 169 3.42 -6.40 -60.45
N SER A 170 4.40 -7.30 -60.42
CA SER A 170 5.79 -6.98 -60.05
C SER A 170 6.80 -7.42 -61.12
N ASP A 171 7.97 -6.77 -61.14
CA ASP A 171 9.09 -7.09 -62.05
C ASP A 171 10.11 -8.07 -61.41
N GLU A 172 9.75 -8.72 -60.30
CA GLU A 172 10.65 -9.54 -59.46
C GLU A 172 10.53 -11.03 -59.81
N ILE A 173 11.61 -11.81 -59.68
CA ILE A 173 11.62 -13.23 -60.12
C ILE A 173 10.81 -14.16 -59.21
N VAL A 174 10.57 -13.77 -57.95
CA VAL A 174 9.81 -14.58 -56.98
C VAL A 174 8.39 -14.05 -56.82
N GLY A 175 8.23 -12.76 -56.51
CA GLY A 175 6.92 -12.08 -56.46
C GLY A 175 6.13 -12.29 -55.16
N ALA A 176 4.80 -12.33 -55.27
CA ALA A 176 3.84 -12.31 -54.16
C ALA A 176 3.12 -13.66 -53.96
N THR A 177 3.12 -14.14 -52.72
CA THR A 177 2.69 -15.49 -52.30
C THR A 177 1.85 -15.45 -51.02
N GLU A 178 1.31 -16.60 -50.57
CA GLU A 178 0.60 -16.73 -49.29
C GLU A 178 -0.62 -15.80 -49.16
N ALA A 179 -1.41 -15.65 -50.22
CA ALA A 179 -2.60 -14.78 -50.24
C ALA A 179 -3.66 -15.15 -49.19
N LYS A 180 -4.19 -14.14 -48.47
CA LYS A 180 -5.23 -14.28 -47.45
C LYS A 180 -6.26 -13.14 -47.55
N ILE A 181 -7.48 -13.46 -47.94
CA ILE A 181 -8.60 -12.51 -48.01
C ILE A 181 -9.34 -12.45 -46.67
N SER A 182 -9.81 -11.26 -46.28
CA SER A 182 -10.71 -11.07 -45.14
C SER A 182 -12.09 -11.68 -45.41
N GLY A 183 -12.79 -12.04 -44.34
CA GLY A 183 -14.13 -12.63 -44.39
C GLY A 183 -15.17 -11.77 -45.13
N ASP A 184 -15.14 -10.46 -44.92
CA ASP A 184 -15.94 -9.45 -45.63
C ASP A 184 -15.49 -9.17 -47.08
N GLY A 185 -14.35 -9.73 -47.50
CA GLY A 185 -13.75 -9.49 -48.80
C GLY A 185 -13.15 -8.10 -49.02
N SER A 186 -13.04 -7.23 -48.00
CA SER A 186 -12.50 -5.88 -48.16
C SER A 186 -10.98 -5.84 -48.33
N HIS A 187 -10.23 -6.78 -47.75
CA HIS A 187 -8.77 -6.75 -47.72
C HIS A 187 -8.11 -8.07 -48.13
N VAL A 188 -6.87 -7.99 -48.65
CA VAL A 188 -6.01 -9.16 -48.92
C VAL A 188 -4.62 -8.93 -48.35
N ALA A 189 -4.21 -9.77 -47.40
CA ALA A 189 -2.83 -9.86 -46.92
C ALA A 189 -2.01 -10.84 -47.78
N PHE A 190 -0.72 -10.57 -48.00
CA PHE A 190 0.18 -11.45 -48.76
C PHE A 190 1.66 -11.20 -48.46
N VAL A 191 2.50 -12.20 -48.73
CA VAL A 191 3.95 -12.17 -48.51
C VAL A 191 4.67 -11.94 -49.84
N ARG A 192 5.52 -10.91 -49.92
CA ARG A 192 6.28 -10.56 -51.13
C ARG A 192 7.78 -10.80 -50.94
N ASP A 193 8.43 -11.31 -51.97
CA ASP A 193 9.87 -11.53 -52.05
C ASP A 193 10.43 -10.76 -53.26
N GLU A 194 10.98 -9.57 -53.03
CA GLU A 194 11.57 -8.69 -54.05
C GLU A 194 12.88 -9.25 -54.67
N SER A 195 13.36 -10.42 -54.22
CA SER A 195 14.66 -10.93 -54.63
C SER A 195 14.67 -11.53 -56.04
N GLN A 196 15.87 -11.57 -56.62
CA GLN A 196 16.13 -12.24 -57.90
C GLN A 196 16.24 -13.78 -57.75
N SER A 197 16.13 -14.32 -56.53
CA SER A 197 16.17 -15.75 -56.22
C SER A 197 15.75 -15.99 -54.76
N GLN A 198 14.73 -16.82 -54.55
CA GLN A 198 14.04 -17.07 -53.26
C GLN A 198 14.84 -16.75 -52.00
N SER A 199 14.37 -15.73 -51.27
CA SER A 199 15.01 -15.13 -50.10
C SER A 199 14.33 -15.56 -48.80
N ASN A 200 15.10 -15.58 -47.70
CA ASN A 200 14.53 -15.67 -46.36
C ASN A 200 14.04 -14.31 -45.82
N LEU A 201 14.52 -13.19 -46.41
CA LEU A 201 14.06 -11.83 -46.12
C LEU A 201 12.87 -11.50 -47.02
N ARG A 202 11.68 -11.30 -46.43
CA ARG A 202 10.42 -11.10 -47.14
C ARG A 202 9.58 -9.98 -46.51
N ASP A 203 8.68 -9.41 -47.28
CA ASP A 203 7.74 -8.37 -46.84
C ASP A 203 6.35 -8.96 -46.56
N LEU A 204 5.59 -8.34 -45.66
CA LEU A 204 4.15 -8.53 -45.51
C LEU A 204 3.42 -7.26 -45.96
N LEU A 205 2.43 -7.42 -46.83
CA LEU A 205 1.60 -6.33 -47.35
C LEU A 205 0.12 -6.62 -47.11
N LEU A 206 -0.67 -5.56 -47.02
CA LEU A 206 -2.12 -5.56 -46.90
C LEU A 206 -2.72 -4.65 -47.99
N TYR A 207 -3.54 -5.22 -48.87
CA TYR A 207 -4.22 -4.51 -49.96
C TYR A 207 -5.70 -4.31 -49.64
N ASP A 208 -6.20 -3.09 -49.80
CA ASP A 208 -7.63 -2.75 -49.72
C ASP A 208 -8.26 -2.88 -51.12
N ARG A 209 -9.19 -3.82 -51.28
CA ARG A 209 -9.89 -4.11 -52.54
C ARG A 209 -10.88 -3.01 -52.95
N ASN A 210 -11.24 -2.09 -52.05
CA ASN A 210 -12.17 -1.00 -52.31
C ASN A 210 -11.46 0.27 -52.83
N SER A 211 -10.34 0.65 -52.22
CA SER A 211 -9.54 1.80 -52.67
C SER A 211 -8.45 1.45 -53.69
N GLY A 212 -8.03 0.18 -53.74
CA GLY A 212 -6.86 -0.26 -54.51
C GLY A 212 -5.52 0.14 -53.86
N GLY A 213 -5.52 0.61 -52.62
CA GLY A 213 -4.31 0.97 -51.87
C GLY A 213 -3.62 -0.24 -51.23
N THR A 214 -2.31 -0.13 -51.03
CA THR A 214 -1.50 -1.16 -50.36
C THR A 214 -0.70 -0.55 -49.20
N VAL A 215 -0.70 -1.22 -48.05
CA VAL A 215 0.11 -0.89 -46.87
C VAL A 215 1.15 -1.97 -46.65
N THR A 216 2.43 -1.58 -46.53
CA THR A 216 3.50 -2.52 -46.11
C THR A 216 3.49 -2.65 -44.59
N VAL A 217 3.07 -3.81 -44.10
CA VAL A 217 2.94 -4.16 -42.67
C VAL A 217 4.30 -4.48 -42.04
N ALA A 218 5.15 -5.19 -42.79
CA ALA A 218 6.51 -5.52 -42.37
C ALA A 218 7.44 -5.58 -43.57
N THR A 219 8.68 -5.11 -43.41
CA THR A 219 9.68 -5.04 -44.48
C THR A 219 10.90 -5.89 -44.17
N SER A 220 11.41 -6.63 -45.16
CA SER A 220 12.68 -7.36 -45.15
C SER A 220 12.89 -8.23 -43.90
N ARG A 221 11.86 -8.97 -43.48
CA ARG A 221 11.89 -9.80 -42.28
C ARG A 221 12.35 -11.22 -42.59
N ALA A 222 13.31 -11.71 -41.81
CA ALA A 222 13.79 -13.09 -41.88
C ALA A 222 12.69 -14.08 -41.44
N GLY A 223 12.53 -15.19 -42.15
CA GLY A 223 11.60 -16.25 -41.80
C GLY A 223 10.12 -15.83 -41.80
N LEU A 224 9.76 -14.78 -42.54
CA LEU A 224 8.39 -14.27 -42.56
C LEU A 224 7.46 -15.18 -43.37
N SER A 225 6.36 -15.60 -42.73
CA SER A 225 5.32 -16.43 -43.33
C SER A 225 3.97 -16.28 -42.62
N LEU A 226 2.89 -16.43 -43.41
CA LEU A 226 1.50 -16.53 -42.98
C LEU A 226 1.10 -18.01 -42.82
N THR A 227 0.02 -18.27 -42.08
CA THR A 227 -0.47 -19.65 -41.88
C THR A 227 -1.12 -20.24 -43.14
N TYR A 228 -1.26 -21.57 -43.15
CA TYR A 228 -2.13 -22.27 -44.09
C TYR A 228 -3.62 -21.91 -43.88
N GLY A 229 -4.08 -21.70 -42.64
CA GLY A 229 -5.48 -21.34 -42.31
C GLY A 229 -5.83 -19.85 -42.50
N ARG A 230 -6.80 -19.36 -41.71
CA ARG A 230 -7.18 -17.94 -41.64
C ARG A 230 -6.08 -17.14 -40.90
N ALA A 231 -5.50 -16.14 -41.58
CA ALA A 231 -4.42 -15.28 -41.06
C ALA A 231 -4.81 -13.80 -40.96
N ILE A 232 -6.04 -13.46 -41.35
CA ILE A 232 -6.61 -12.12 -41.38
C ILE A 232 -8.02 -12.18 -40.77
N SER A 233 -8.44 -11.15 -40.02
CA SER A 233 -9.79 -11.07 -39.44
C SER A 233 -10.87 -10.81 -40.50
N ASP A 234 -12.13 -11.00 -40.13
CA ASP A 234 -13.25 -10.92 -41.06
C ASP A 234 -13.49 -9.48 -41.53
N ASP A 235 -13.23 -8.50 -40.66
CA ASP A 235 -13.26 -7.06 -40.97
C ASP A 235 -11.98 -6.53 -41.65
N GLY A 236 -11.02 -7.41 -41.97
CA GLY A 236 -9.72 -7.07 -42.54
C GLY A 236 -8.79 -6.25 -41.62
N SER A 237 -9.24 -5.90 -40.41
CA SER A 237 -8.51 -4.98 -39.52
C SER A 237 -7.26 -5.58 -38.90
N ARG A 238 -7.13 -6.90 -38.86
CA ARG A 238 -6.05 -7.61 -38.17
C ARG A 238 -5.40 -8.67 -39.03
N VAL A 239 -4.07 -8.73 -39.02
CA VAL A 239 -3.27 -9.75 -39.71
C VAL A 239 -2.30 -10.39 -38.73
N VAL A 240 -2.24 -11.72 -38.67
CA VAL A 240 -1.28 -12.47 -37.87
C VAL A 240 -0.24 -13.14 -38.75
N TYR A 241 1.02 -13.09 -38.32
CA TYR A 241 2.14 -13.68 -39.05
C TYR A 241 3.23 -14.15 -38.09
N SER A 242 4.15 -14.98 -38.60
CA SER A 242 5.38 -15.33 -37.89
C SER A 242 6.60 -14.80 -38.63
N ALA A 243 7.63 -14.38 -37.90
CA ALA A 243 8.93 -13.93 -38.42
C ALA A 243 10.03 -14.03 -37.35
N GLU A 244 11.31 -13.97 -37.74
CA GLU A 244 12.45 -13.97 -36.82
C GLU A 244 12.79 -12.59 -36.26
N THR A 245 13.04 -12.51 -34.94
CA THR A 245 13.66 -11.33 -34.29
C THR A 245 15.19 -11.39 -34.29
N ALA A 246 15.73 -12.60 -34.32
CA ALA A 246 17.15 -12.93 -34.45
C ALA A 246 17.26 -14.33 -35.09
N PRO A 247 18.43 -14.76 -35.60
CA PRO A 247 18.58 -16.06 -36.23
C PRO A 247 18.11 -17.20 -35.33
N LEU A 248 17.27 -18.09 -35.85
CA LEU A 248 16.65 -19.20 -35.14
C LEU A 248 15.76 -18.75 -33.96
N GLN A 249 15.21 -17.53 -34.01
CA GLN A 249 14.33 -16.95 -33.00
C GLN A 249 13.05 -16.41 -33.65
N SER A 250 12.23 -17.30 -34.22
CA SER A 250 10.90 -16.96 -34.73
C SER A 250 9.94 -16.59 -33.60
N GLN A 251 9.03 -15.65 -33.89
CA GLN A 251 7.98 -15.11 -33.01
C GLN A 251 6.65 -15.03 -33.77
N VAL A 252 5.55 -14.88 -33.03
CA VAL A 252 4.23 -14.49 -33.54
C VAL A 252 4.03 -12.98 -33.39
N PHE A 253 3.44 -12.36 -34.41
CA PHE A 253 3.08 -10.96 -34.45
C PHE A 253 1.60 -10.78 -34.84
N LEU A 254 1.00 -9.71 -34.35
CA LEU A 254 -0.32 -9.19 -34.74
C LEU A 254 -0.14 -7.77 -35.27
N PHE A 255 -0.59 -7.50 -36.49
CA PHE A 255 -0.80 -6.15 -36.99
C PHE A 255 -2.26 -5.74 -36.80
N ASP A 256 -2.51 -4.52 -36.34
CA ASP A 256 -3.82 -3.89 -36.29
C ASP A 256 -3.84 -2.62 -37.16
N ALA A 257 -4.59 -2.68 -38.25
CA ALA A 257 -4.71 -1.64 -39.27
C ALA A 257 -5.43 -0.38 -38.75
N ARG A 258 -6.24 -0.48 -37.69
CA ARG A 258 -7.03 0.64 -37.15
C ARG A 258 -6.16 1.61 -36.37
N SER A 259 -5.13 1.08 -35.71
CA SER A 259 -4.04 1.87 -35.09
C SER A 259 -2.79 2.00 -35.97
N ASN A 260 -2.67 1.18 -37.02
CA ASN A 260 -1.45 0.96 -37.81
C ASN A 260 -0.24 0.57 -36.93
N VAL A 261 -0.43 -0.43 -36.06
CA VAL A 261 0.56 -0.89 -35.07
C VAL A 261 0.77 -2.40 -35.20
N THR A 262 2.03 -2.83 -35.12
CA THR A 262 2.42 -4.24 -35.01
C THR A 262 2.85 -4.55 -33.57
N THR A 263 2.17 -5.51 -32.95
CA THR A 263 2.44 -6.03 -31.61
C THR A 263 3.10 -7.41 -31.71
N GLN A 264 4.21 -7.63 -31.01
CA GLN A 264 4.81 -8.95 -30.85
C GLN A 264 4.06 -9.72 -29.75
N ILE A 265 3.49 -10.88 -30.09
CA ILE A 265 2.62 -11.66 -29.20
C ILE A 265 3.42 -12.67 -28.36
N SER A 266 4.55 -13.15 -28.86
CA SER A 266 5.36 -14.17 -28.20
C SER A 266 6.76 -13.69 -27.81
N ALA A 267 7.31 -14.20 -26.72
CA ALA A 267 8.66 -13.91 -26.22
C ALA A 267 9.56 -15.17 -26.26
N LEU A 268 9.59 -15.87 -27.39
CA LEU A 268 10.23 -17.17 -27.52
C LEU A 268 11.77 -17.06 -27.60
N GLY A 269 12.48 -18.00 -26.96
CA GLY A 269 13.94 -18.11 -27.06
C GLY A 269 14.43 -18.68 -28.39
N THR A 270 15.75 -18.67 -28.60
CA THR A 270 16.41 -19.26 -29.78
C THR A 270 16.32 -20.79 -29.80
N ARG A 271 16.02 -21.38 -30.96
CA ARG A 271 15.97 -22.84 -31.16
C ARG A 271 16.15 -23.21 -32.63
N ALA A 272 17.10 -24.12 -32.92
CA ALA A 272 17.32 -24.64 -34.27
C ALA A 272 16.15 -25.53 -34.74
N ASP A 273 15.77 -26.52 -33.93
CA ASP A 273 14.78 -27.54 -34.29
C ASP A 273 13.41 -27.26 -33.62
N ASP A 274 12.76 -26.17 -34.04
CA ASP A 274 11.35 -25.88 -33.70
C ASP A 274 10.41 -26.18 -34.88
N VAL A 275 9.10 -26.25 -34.60
CA VAL A 275 8.08 -26.29 -35.66
C VAL A 275 7.84 -24.89 -36.25
N PRO A 276 7.33 -24.78 -37.49
CA PRO A 276 6.73 -23.54 -37.97
C PRO A 276 5.55 -23.15 -37.08
N LEU A 277 5.45 -21.86 -36.73
CA LEU A 277 4.52 -21.41 -35.68
C LEU A 277 3.04 -21.43 -36.11
N HIS A 278 2.80 -21.35 -37.43
CA HIS A 278 1.48 -21.32 -38.08
C HIS A 278 0.39 -20.51 -37.34
N PRO A 279 0.65 -19.24 -36.97
CA PRO A 279 -0.31 -18.44 -36.22
C PRO A 279 -1.58 -18.19 -37.03
N THR A 280 -2.73 -18.52 -36.47
CA THR A 280 -4.07 -18.32 -37.05
C THR A 280 -4.88 -17.39 -36.19
N ILE A 281 -5.83 -16.65 -36.77
CA ILE A 281 -6.67 -15.69 -36.05
C ILE A 281 -8.15 -16.11 -36.09
N SER A 282 -8.89 -15.81 -35.03
CA SER A 282 -10.35 -15.82 -35.05
C SER A 282 -10.87 -14.69 -35.93
N GLY A 283 -12.04 -14.92 -36.52
CA GLY A 283 -12.67 -13.95 -37.41
C GLY A 283 -12.97 -12.59 -36.78
N ASP A 284 -13.42 -12.62 -35.52
CA ASP A 284 -13.66 -11.42 -34.71
C ASP A 284 -12.38 -10.66 -34.32
N GLY A 285 -11.20 -11.19 -34.68
CA GLY A 285 -9.88 -10.61 -34.46
C GLY A 285 -9.37 -10.67 -33.02
N LYS A 286 -10.04 -11.40 -32.09
CA LYS A 286 -9.75 -11.37 -30.65
C LYS A 286 -8.99 -12.59 -30.12
N ARG A 287 -8.75 -13.63 -30.92
CA ARG A 287 -7.99 -14.83 -30.53
C ARG A 287 -6.97 -15.24 -31.58
N ILE A 288 -5.79 -15.68 -31.14
CA ILE A 288 -4.69 -16.11 -32.01
C ILE A 288 -4.21 -17.49 -31.55
N ALA A 289 -4.29 -18.51 -32.40
CA ALA A 289 -3.78 -19.85 -32.11
C ALA A 289 -2.45 -20.10 -32.80
N PHE A 290 -1.42 -20.57 -32.09
CA PHE A 290 -0.09 -20.87 -32.63
C PHE A 290 0.57 -22.05 -31.92
N ALA A 291 1.47 -22.74 -32.60
CA ALA A 291 2.16 -23.93 -32.06
C ALA A 291 3.67 -23.72 -31.91
N THR A 292 4.28 -24.28 -30.87
CA THR A 292 5.75 -24.27 -30.71
C THR A 292 6.22 -25.38 -29.78
N ARG A 293 7.47 -25.82 -29.95
CA ARG A 293 8.21 -26.70 -29.03
C ARG A 293 8.97 -25.93 -27.96
N ARG A 294 8.85 -24.59 -27.92
CA ARG A 294 9.42 -23.72 -26.89
C ARG A 294 8.41 -23.50 -25.75
N ASN A 295 8.95 -23.17 -24.58
CA ASN A 295 8.16 -22.83 -23.41
C ASN A 295 7.62 -21.39 -23.54
N VAL A 296 6.31 -21.20 -23.34
CA VAL A 296 5.64 -19.89 -23.51
C VAL A 296 5.19 -19.31 -22.17
N ILE A 297 4.53 -20.12 -21.33
CA ILE A 297 3.92 -19.69 -20.04
C ILE A 297 4.41 -20.52 -18.83
N GLY A 298 5.40 -21.40 -19.03
CA GLY A 298 5.70 -22.50 -18.13
C GLY A 298 5.14 -23.84 -18.67
N GLY A 299 5.47 -24.93 -17.98
CA GLY A 299 4.91 -26.26 -18.25
C GLY A 299 5.59 -27.08 -19.35
N ASN A 300 5.94 -26.51 -20.52
CA ASN A 300 6.64 -27.26 -21.57
C ASN A 300 8.14 -27.43 -21.23
N ILE A 301 8.41 -28.43 -20.38
CA ILE A 301 9.76 -28.82 -19.92
C ILE A 301 10.38 -29.87 -20.85
N ASP A 302 9.56 -30.75 -21.42
CA ASP A 302 10.01 -31.93 -22.16
C ASP A 302 10.24 -31.70 -23.67
N ARG A 303 9.86 -30.51 -24.17
CA ARG A 303 10.11 -30.00 -25.54
C ARG A 303 9.31 -30.71 -26.63
N SER A 304 8.16 -31.26 -26.26
CA SER A 304 7.07 -31.61 -27.19
C SER A 304 6.56 -30.37 -27.94
N VAL A 305 5.87 -30.57 -29.07
CA VAL A 305 5.08 -29.50 -29.72
C VAL A 305 3.79 -29.26 -28.95
N GLU A 306 3.46 -28.00 -28.70
CA GLU A 306 2.23 -27.62 -27.98
C GLU A 306 1.50 -26.49 -28.72
N LEU A 307 0.17 -26.54 -28.69
CA LEU A 307 -0.72 -25.51 -29.23
C LEU A 307 -1.13 -24.54 -28.12
N TYR A 308 -1.01 -23.25 -28.38
CA TYR A 308 -1.39 -22.15 -27.49
C TYR A 308 -2.42 -21.24 -28.15
N VAL A 309 -3.25 -20.59 -27.34
CA VAL A 309 -4.15 -19.50 -27.77
C VAL A 309 -3.87 -18.25 -26.95
N TYR A 310 -3.64 -17.13 -27.63
CA TYR A 310 -3.62 -15.79 -27.06
C TYR A 310 -4.98 -15.12 -27.23
N ASP A 311 -5.50 -14.54 -26.15
CA ASP A 311 -6.76 -13.78 -26.12
C ASP A 311 -6.43 -12.28 -26.07
N THR A 312 -6.55 -11.58 -27.20
CA THR A 312 -6.07 -10.18 -27.34
C THR A 312 -6.67 -9.20 -26.34
N PRO A 313 -7.96 -9.29 -25.95
CA PRO A 313 -8.56 -8.30 -25.05
C PRO A 313 -8.21 -8.46 -23.58
N THR A 314 -7.68 -9.63 -23.17
CA THR A 314 -7.20 -9.89 -21.81
C THR A 314 -5.68 -10.05 -21.72
N GLY A 315 -4.98 -10.17 -22.85
CA GLY A 315 -3.54 -10.43 -22.91
C GLY A 315 -3.13 -11.84 -22.46
N GLN A 316 -4.09 -12.75 -22.22
CA GLN A 316 -3.81 -14.08 -21.67
C GLN A 316 -3.36 -15.08 -22.73
N ILE A 317 -2.37 -15.92 -22.40
CA ILE A 317 -1.97 -17.08 -23.20
C ILE A 317 -2.40 -18.35 -22.45
N THR A 318 -3.21 -19.18 -23.10
CA THR A 318 -3.63 -20.50 -22.61
C THR A 318 -2.97 -21.60 -23.44
N LYS A 319 -2.43 -22.64 -22.81
CA LYS A 319 -1.98 -23.87 -23.51
C LYS A 319 -3.18 -24.81 -23.69
N LEU A 320 -3.43 -25.28 -24.92
CA LEU A 320 -4.56 -26.16 -25.25
C LEU A 320 -4.22 -27.65 -25.21
N THR A 321 -2.94 -28.02 -25.25
CA THR A 321 -2.47 -29.41 -25.34
C THR A 321 -1.46 -29.74 -24.23
N GLU A 322 -1.33 -31.04 -23.94
CA GLU A 322 -0.34 -31.60 -23.01
C GLU A 322 0.36 -32.76 -23.72
N ALA A 323 1.29 -32.45 -24.61
CA ALA A 323 1.94 -33.42 -25.49
C ALA A 323 3.19 -34.03 -24.84
N PRO A 324 3.42 -35.36 -24.97
CA PRO A 324 4.65 -35.98 -24.52
C PRO A 324 5.82 -35.69 -25.47
N ALA A 325 7.04 -35.66 -24.94
CA ALA A 325 8.32 -35.30 -25.58
C ALA A 325 8.59 -35.82 -27.01
N GLY A 326 7.97 -36.95 -27.37
CA GLY A 326 8.06 -37.55 -28.71
C GLY A 326 7.20 -36.89 -29.78
N ALA A 327 6.32 -35.95 -29.43
CA ALA A 327 5.56 -35.14 -30.39
C ALA A 327 6.45 -34.03 -30.97
N THR A 328 6.80 -34.13 -32.26
CA THR A 328 7.75 -33.20 -32.90
C THR A 328 7.30 -32.61 -34.24
N ALA A 329 6.27 -33.16 -34.87
CA ALA A 329 5.76 -32.68 -36.15
C ALA A 329 5.03 -31.33 -36.05
N ALA A 330 4.93 -30.64 -37.19
CA ALA A 330 4.25 -29.36 -37.31
C ALA A 330 2.74 -29.50 -37.05
N VAL A 331 2.19 -28.50 -36.36
CA VAL A 331 0.77 -28.42 -36.02
C VAL A 331 0.15 -27.28 -36.83
N VAL A 332 -0.89 -27.60 -37.61
CA VAL A 332 -1.72 -26.62 -38.32
C VAL A 332 -3.03 -26.50 -37.56
N SER A 333 -3.48 -25.26 -37.33
CA SER A 333 -4.73 -24.95 -36.64
C SER A 333 -5.63 -24.05 -37.48
N SER A 334 -6.90 -23.96 -37.09
CA SER A 334 -7.88 -22.98 -37.58
C SER A 334 -8.84 -22.66 -36.44
N LEU A 335 -9.06 -21.37 -36.18
CA LEU A 335 -10.12 -20.89 -35.32
C LEU A 335 -11.41 -20.68 -36.14
N ASN A 336 -12.55 -20.61 -35.45
CA ASN A 336 -13.80 -20.08 -35.96
C ASN A 336 -13.94 -18.57 -35.59
N ASP A 337 -15.03 -17.91 -35.95
CA ASP A 337 -15.12 -16.44 -35.85
C ASP A 337 -14.99 -15.89 -34.42
N ASP A 338 -15.74 -16.45 -33.46
CA ASP A 338 -15.70 -16.03 -32.06
C ASP A 338 -14.51 -16.62 -31.28
N GLY A 339 -13.70 -17.46 -31.93
CA GLY A 339 -12.57 -18.15 -31.32
C GLY A 339 -12.97 -19.04 -30.14
N SER A 340 -14.21 -19.55 -30.10
CA SER A 340 -14.64 -20.54 -29.10
C SER A 340 -14.21 -21.96 -29.47
N ILE A 341 -13.89 -22.22 -30.76
CA ILE A 341 -13.49 -23.53 -31.28
C ILE A 341 -12.18 -23.40 -32.07
N ALA A 342 -11.22 -24.28 -31.78
CA ALA A 342 -10.05 -24.52 -32.62
C ALA A 342 -10.08 -25.94 -33.20
N ALA A 343 -9.98 -26.08 -34.52
CA ALA A 343 -9.66 -27.35 -35.18
C ALA A 343 -8.16 -27.41 -35.47
N PHE A 344 -7.51 -28.56 -35.27
CA PHE A 344 -6.05 -28.68 -35.46
C PHE A 344 -5.58 -30.10 -35.77
N SER A 345 -4.52 -30.24 -36.57
CA SER A 345 -3.85 -31.52 -36.82
C SER A 345 -2.70 -31.69 -35.82
N PHE A 346 -2.66 -32.82 -35.11
CA PHE A 346 -1.71 -33.02 -34.02
C PHE A 346 -1.13 -34.45 -34.02
N PRO A 347 0.14 -34.65 -33.63
CA PRO A 347 0.75 -35.96 -33.45
C PRO A 347 -0.12 -36.97 -32.70
N ARG A 348 -0.28 -38.18 -33.25
CA ARG A 348 -1.14 -39.23 -32.66
C ARG A 348 -0.59 -39.85 -31.38
N VAL A 349 0.57 -39.43 -30.88
CA VAL A 349 1.05 -39.83 -29.55
C VAL A 349 0.10 -39.38 -28.41
N LEU A 350 -0.75 -38.36 -28.62
CA LEU A 350 -1.90 -38.04 -27.74
C LEU A 350 -3.05 -39.08 -27.80
N SER A 351 -3.12 -39.88 -28.86
CA SER A 351 -4.20 -40.84 -29.11
C SER A 351 -3.99 -42.22 -28.49
N GLY A 352 -2.79 -42.50 -27.94
CA GLY A 352 -2.42 -43.77 -27.33
C GLY A 352 -0.99 -44.19 -27.67
N SER A 353 -0.60 -45.39 -27.20
CA SER A 353 0.68 -46.00 -27.52
C SER A 353 0.75 -46.43 -28.98
N VAL A 354 1.72 -45.89 -29.75
CA VAL A 354 2.01 -46.30 -31.13
C VAL A 354 2.90 -47.55 -31.19
N SER A 355 2.84 -48.29 -32.30
CA SER A 355 3.63 -49.51 -32.53
C SER A 355 5.07 -49.26 -32.99
N SER A 356 5.36 -48.08 -33.57
CA SER A 356 6.72 -47.58 -33.81
C SER A 356 6.78 -46.07 -33.56
N ASN A 357 7.94 -45.58 -33.10
CA ASN A 357 8.21 -44.15 -32.98
C ASN A 357 8.11 -43.42 -34.32
N ASP A 358 8.40 -44.10 -35.44
CA ASP A 358 8.27 -43.54 -36.81
C ASP A 358 6.82 -43.12 -37.15
N LEU A 359 5.84 -43.59 -36.38
CA LEU A 359 4.41 -43.32 -36.55
C LEU A 359 3.84 -42.41 -35.45
N ALA A 360 4.65 -41.97 -34.48
CA ALA A 360 4.22 -41.12 -33.36
C ALA A 360 3.71 -39.73 -33.83
N ASP A 361 4.36 -39.20 -34.87
CA ASP A 361 4.10 -37.89 -35.46
C ASP A 361 3.08 -37.92 -36.63
N ASN A 362 2.62 -39.11 -37.05
CA ASN A 362 1.49 -39.21 -37.98
C ASN A 362 0.26 -38.58 -37.32
N SER A 363 -0.33 -37.58 -37.97
CA SER A 363 -1.30 -36.69 -37.32
C SER A 363 -2.75 -37.17 -37.42
N GLU A 364 -3.53 -36.84 -36.40
CA GLU A 364 -4.99 -36.94 -36.34
C GLU A 364 -5.58 -35.53 -36.24
N ILE A 365 -6.83 -35.34 -36.67
CA ILE A 365 -7.55 -34.09 -36.47
C ILE A 365 -8.19 -34.09 -35.08
N TYR A 366 -8.08 -32.97 -34.38
CA TYR A 366 -8.70 -32.69 -33.09
C TYR A 366 -9.50 -31.38 -33.18
N VAL A 367 -10.44 -31.23 -32.25
CA VAL A 367 -11.22 -30.00 -32.04
C VAL A 367 -11.19 -29.67 -30.55
N ALA A 368 -10.77 -28.46 -30.19
CA ALA A 368 -10.82 -27.95 -28.82
C ALA A 368 -11.92 -26.89 -28.69
N ILE A 369 -12.78 -27.05 -27.69
CA ILE A 369 -13.57 -25.93 -27.16
C ILE A 369 -12.64 -25.14 -26.23
N ILE A 370 -12.42 -23.87 -26.57
CA ILE A 370 -11.66 -22.88 -25.80
C ILE A 370 -12.63 -22.20 -24.82
N GLU A 371 -12.17 -21.92 -23.61
CA GLU A 371 -13.04 -21.33 -22.58
C GLU A 371 -13.53 -19.93 -23.00
N SER A 372 -14.75 -19.58 -22.60
CA SER A 372 -15.32 -18.24 -22.79
C SER A 372 -14.54 -17.24 -21.94
N ARG A 373 -14.16 -16.10 -22.53
CA ARG A 373 -13.61 -14.98 -21.76
C ARG A 373 -14.58 -14.59 -20.62
N PRO A 374 -14.10 -14.23 -19.42
CA PRO A 374 -14.93 -13.58 -18.41
C PRO A 374 -15.70 -12.42 -19.02
N ALA A 375 -16.95 -12.20 -18.60
CA ALA A 375 -17.76 -11.10 -19.13
C ALA A 375 -17.09 -9.73 -18.85
N PHE A 376 -16.49 -9.59 -17.67
CA PHE A 376 -15.78 -8.40 -17.21
C PHE A 376 -14.51 -8.76 -16.44
N GLY A 377 -13.53 -7.85 -16.45
CA GLY A 377 -12.41 -7.84 -15.52
C GLY A 377 -12.75 -7.14 -14.20
N THR A 378 -11.91 -7.31 -13.19
CA THR A 378 -12.08 -6.68 -11.86
C THR A 378 -11.22 -5.43 -11.73
N LEU A 379 -11.78 -4.38 -11.11
CA LEU A 379 -11.01 -3.21 -10.66
C LEU A 379 -10.93 -3.14 -9.13
N THR A 380 -9.82 -2.63 -8.62
CA THR A 380 -9.78 -1.92 -7.32
C THR A 380 -9.60 -0.43 -7.59
N VAL A 381 -10.26 0.42 -6.81
CA VAL A 381 -10.21 1.88 -6.96
C VAL A 381 -9.94 2.51 -5.59
N SER A 382 -9.10 3.54 -5.55
CA SER A 382 -8.78 4.30 -4.33
C SER A 382 -8.45 5.76 -4.65
N ASN A 383 -8.28 6.58 -3.61
CA ASN A 383 -7.88 7.98 -3.74
C ASN A 383 -6.52 8.08 -4.46
N GLY A 384 -6.42 9.00 -5.43
CA GLY A 384 -5.26 9.13 -6.32
C GLY A 384 -4.00 9.71 -5.69
N ALA A 385 -4.05 10.10 -4.42
CA ALA A 385 -2.91 10.56 -3.62
C ALA A 385 -2.55 9.56 -2.51
N ALA A 386 -3.55 9.10 -1.76
CA ALA A 386 -3.36 8.15 -0.65
C ALA A 386 -3.09 6.70 -1.13
N HIS A 387 -3.49 6.35 -2.36
CA HIS A 387 -3.23 5.07 -3.03
C HIS A 387 -3.81 3.80 -2.37
N GLY A 388 -4.58 3.93 -1.29
CA GLY A 388 -5.02 2.83 -0.41
C GLY A 388 -4.51 2.94 1.04
N ASN A 389 -3.70 3.95 1.36
CA ASN A 389 -3.14 4.16 2.71
C ASN A 389 -3.94 5.19 3.53
N GLU A 390 -5.22 5.38 3.21
CA GLU A 390 -6.16 6.13 4.05
C GLU A 390 -6.32 5.43 5.42
N ALA A 391 -6.38 6.17 6.53
CA ALA A 391 -6.45 5.56 7.87
C ALA A 391 -7.79 4.85 8.17
N GLY A 392 -8.85 5.19 7.43
CA GLY A 392 -10.19 4.59 7.56
C GLY A 392 -10.38 3.34 6.69
N THR A 393 -11.21 2.40 7.15
CA THR A 393 -11.61 1.22 6.35
C THR A 393 -12.46 1.58 5.13
N ASP A 394 -13.20 2.67 5.23
CA ASP A 394 -14.18 3.10 4.23
C ASP A 394 -13.46 3.93 3.15
N ARG A 395 -12.71 3.24 2.28
CA ARG A 395 -12.00 3.84 1.13
C ARG A 395 -12.99 4.39 0.10
N THR A 396 -13.30 5.67 0.21
CA THR A 396 -14.17 6.42 -0.69
C THR A 396 -13.37 7.27 -1.68
N ILE A 397 -14.06 7.81 -2.69
CA ILE A 397 -13.54 8.88 -3.56
C ILE A 397 -14.57 10.01 -3.62
N ALA A 398 -14.18 11.21 -4.04
CA ALA A 398 -15.07 12.38 -4.05
C ALA A 398 -15.25 12.94 -5.48
N PRO A 399 -16.38 13.61 -5.79
CA PRO A 399 -16.54 14.33 -7.05
C PRO A 399 -15.43 15.37 -7.23
N ASP A 400 -14.90 15.50 -8.45
CA ASP A 400 -13.79 16.41 -8.75
C ASP A 400 -12.50 16.13 -7.94
N SER A 401 -12.28 14.88 -7.50
CA SER A 401 -10.99 14.37 -6.98
C SER A 401 -10.22 13.58 -8.04
N ILE A 402 -8.93 13.34 -7.79
CA ILE A 402 -8.11 12.36 -8.53
C ILE A 402 -8.31 10.99 -7.87
N ALA A 403 -8.44 9.96 -8.70
CA ALA A 403 -8.58 8.57 -8.29
C ALA A 403 -7.71 7.66 -9.18
N ILE A 404 -7.37 6.48 -8.68
CA ILE A 404 -6.66 5.45 -9.43
C ILE A 404 -7.52 4.19 -9.53
N ALA A 405 -7.52 3.56 -10.70
CA ALA A 405 -8.07 2.23 -10.93
C ALA A 405 -6.91 1.26 -11.20
N LYS A 406 -6.81 0.18 -10.42
CA LYS A 406 -5.84 -0.91 -10.55
C LYS A 406 -6.55 -2.19 -11.00
N GLY A 407 -5.88 -3.01 -11.80
CA GLY A 407 -6.47 -4.23 -12.38
C GLY A 407 -5.54 -4.90 -13.40
N THR A 408 -6.11 -5.61 -14.36
CA THR A 408 -5.38 -6.26 -15.47
C THR A 408 -6.01 -5.94 -16.83
N ALA A 409 -5.18 -5.90 -17.87
CA ALA A 409 -5.55 -5.55 -19.25
C ALA A 409 -6.29 -4.20 -19.40
N LEU A 410 -5.98 -3.21 -18.55
CA LEU A 410 -6.71 -1.94 -18.52
C LEU A 410 -6.44 -1.07 -19.77
N ALA A 411 -5.22 -1.10 -20.29
CA ALA A 411 -4.83 -0.51 -21.56
C ALA A 411 -3.86 -1.44 -22.30
N THR A 412 -3.71 -1.25 -23.62
CA THR A 412 -2.74 -1.97 -24.46
C THR A 412 -1.35 -1.35 -24.44
N THR A 413 -1.24 -0.09 -24.01
CA THR A 413 0.01 0.70 -23.94
C THR A 413 0.09 1.50 -22.63
N THR A 414 1.28 1.99 -22.32
CA THR A 414 1.49 2.97 -21.24
C THR A 414 1.61 4.37 -21.82
N GLU A 415 0.73 5.29 -21.43
CA GLU A 415 0.70 6.67 -21.92
C GLU A 415 0.30 7.63 -20.80
N GLN A 416 0.98 8.79 -20.71
CA GLN A 416 0.58 9.91 -19.87
C GLN A 416 -0.12 10.96 -20.73
N ALA A 417 -1.31 11.37 -20.32
CA ALA A 417 -2.08 12.38 -21.05
C ALA A 417 -1.41 13.76 -20.98
N LYS A 418 -1.65 14.56 -22.01
CA LYS A 418 -1.26 15.98 -22.05
C LYS A 418 -2.53 16.84 -21.91
N PRO A 419 -2.54 17.88 -21.06
CA PRO A 419 -3.67 18.78 -20.97
C PRO A 419 -3.88 19.53 -22.30
N SER A 420 -5.14 19.76 -22.66
CA SER A 420 -5.49 20.66 -23.76
C SER A 420 -5.36 22.13 -23.35
N SER A 421 -5.44 23.06 -24.31
CA SER A 421 -5.19 24.51 -24.10
C SER A 421 -6.15 25.22 -23.14
N ASN A 422 -7.19 24.54 -22.68
CA ASN A 422 -8.17 24.94 -21.68
C ASN A 422 -8.03 24.20 -20.33
N GLY A 423 -6.96 23.43 -20.13
CA GLY A 423 -6.68 22.69 -18.88
C GLY A 423 -7.42 21.36 -18.70
N SER A 424 -8.31 20.97 -19.63
CA SER A 424 -8.96 19.65 -19.57
C SER A 424 -8.05 18.51 -20.04
N PHE A 425 -8.39 17.29 -19.63
CA PHE A 425 -7.71 16.05 -20.02
C PHE A 425 -8.65 15.17 -20.87
N PRO A 426 -8.14 14.25 -21.70
CA PRO A 426 -8.95 13.49 -22.64
C PRO A 426 -9.85 12.46 -21.93
N LEU A 427 -11.03 12.21 -22.52
CA LEU A 427 -11.97 11.15 -22.08
C LEU A 427 -11.62 9.76 -22.65
N SER A 428 -10.61 9.69 -23.52
CA SER A 428 -10.06 8.47 -24.10
C SER A 428 -8.55 8.62 -24.29
N LEU A 429 -7.75 7.69 -23.77
CA LEU A 429 -6.29 7.69 -23.89
C LEU A 429 -5.80 6.33 -24.36
N SER A 430 -4.99 6.30 -25.42
CA SER A 430 -4.63 5.06 -26.15
C SER A 430 -5.83 4.15 -26.51
N GLY A 431 -7.02 4.71 -26.73
CA GLY A 431 -8.27 3.96 -26.95
C GLY A 431 -8.97 3.47 -25.67
N THR A 432 -8.34 3.59 -24.51
CA THR A 432 -8.92 3.27 -23.20
C THR A 432 -9.87 4.36 -22.75
N THR A 433 -11.03 4.02 -22.21
CA THR A 433 -12.06 4.94 -21.69
C THR A 433 -12.47 4.55 -20.26
N LEU A 434 -12.90 5.51 -19.45
CA LEU A 434 -13.40 5.27 -18.10
C LEU A 434 -14.66 6.08 -17.83
N SER A 435 -15.59 5.49 -17.08
CA SER A 435 -16.80 6.16 -16.61
C SER A 435 -17.08 5.84 -15.13
N VAL A 436 -17.69 6.79 -14.43
CA VAL A 436 -18.17 6.68 -13.05
C VAL A 436 -19.67 6.96 -13.05
N ASN A 437 -20.50 6.03 -12.59
CA ASN A 437 -21.96 6.10 -12.70
C ASN A 437 -22.46 6.41 -14.13
N GLY A 438 -21.77 5.89 -15.15
CA GLY A 438 -22.03 6.16 -16.58
C GLY A 438 -21.56 7.54 -17.09
N ARG A 439 -21.01 8.41 -16.22
CA ARG A 439 -20.45 9.72 -16.57
C ARG A 439 -18.98 9.54 -17.02
N ALA A 440 -18.61 10.06 -18.19
CA ALA A 440 -17.26 9.89 -18.73
C ALA A 440 -16.22 10.68 -17.91
N ALA A 441 -15.14 10.02 -17.49
CA ALA A 441 -14.08 10.61 -16.67
C ALA A 441 -12.92 11.13 -17.53
N MET A 442 -12.22 12.15 -17.04
CA MET A 442 -10.97 12.62 -17.64
C MET A 442 -9.81 11.70 -17.22
N ILE A 443 -8.99 11.28 -18.17
CA ILE A 443 -7.88 10.33 -17.96
C ILE A 443 -6.55 11.09 -17.94
N LEU A 444 -5.76 10.89 -16.88
CA LEU A 444 -4.44 11.50 -16.68
C LEU A 444 -3.29 10.56 -17.11
N TYR A 445 -3.48 9.24 -16.94
CA TYR A 445 -2.47 8.22 -17.22
C TYR A 445 -3.14 6.86 -17.48
N VAL A 446 -2.60 6.07 -18.40
CA VAL A 446 -2.97 4.67 -18.61
C VAL A 446 -1.74 3.75 -18.66
N SER A 447 -1.95 2.49 -18.30
CA SER A 447 -1.02 1.37 -18.43
C SER A 447 -1.81 0.05 -18.41
N THR A 448 -1.14 -1.07 -18.64
CA THR A 448 -1.77 -2.40 -18.62
C THR A 448 -2.42 -2.79 -17.28
N GLY A 449 -2.01 -2.18 -16.16
CA GLY A 449 -2.49 -2.52 -14.82
C GLY A 449 -2.95 -1.35 -13.94
N LEU A 450 -2.77 -0.09 -14.37
CA LEU A 450 -3.18 1.11 -13.63
C LEU A 450 -3.66 2.23 -14.58
N VAL A 451 -4.78 2.86 -14.24
CA VAL A 451 -5.31 4.08 -14.88
C VAL A 451 -5.56 5.16 -13.82
N THR A 452 -5.03 6.36 -14.02
CA THR A 452 -5.29 7.52 -13.16
C THR A 452 -6.30 8.44 -13.84
N PHE A 453 -7.35 8.83 -13.11
CA PHE A 453 -8.47 9.60 -13.65
C PHE A 453 -8.97 10.66 -12.67
N VAL A 454 -9.76 11.61 -13.18
CA VAL A 454 -10.48 12.60 -12.37
C VAL A 454 -11.95 12.20 -12.30
N VAL A 455 -12.49 12.08 -11.09
CA VAL A 455 -13.91 11.77 -10.86
C VAL A 455 -14.76 12.93 -11.41
N PRO A 456 -15.78 12.67 -12.24
CA PRO A 456 -16.62 13.74 -12.81
C PRO A 456 -17.22 14.62 -11.70
N PRO A 457 -17.08 15.97 -11.74
CA PRO A 457 -17.56 16.87 -10.69
C PRO A 457 -19.06 16.76 -10.37
N GLU A 458 -19.84 16.31 -11.35
CA GLU A 458 -21.29 16.13 -11.25
C GLU A 458 -21.73 14.70 -10.87
N THR A 459 -20.81 13.86 -10.38
CA THR A 459 -21.10 12.51 -9.88
C THR A 459 -21.91 12.57 -8.58
N GLU A 460 -22.93 11.73 -8.47
CA GLU A 460 -23.79 11.60 -7.30
C GLU A 460 -23.07 10.96 -6.09
N ILE A 461 -23.36 11.48 -4.89
CA ILE A 461 -22.94 10.87 -3.61
C ILE A 461 -23.70 9.55 -3.38
N GLY A 462 -23.00 8.50 -2.96
CA GLY A 462 -23.53 7.15 -2.78
C GLY A 462 -22.76 6.08 -3.57
N PRO A 463 -23.31 4.86 -3.74
CA PRO A 463 -22.65 3.81 -4.51
C PRO A 463 -22.65 4.12 -6.01
N ALA A 464 -21.50 3.97 -6.66
CA ALA A 464 -21.32 4.19 -8.10
C ALA A 464 -20.55 3.02 -8.74
N GLU A 465 -20.97 2.60 -9.94
CA GLU A 465 -20.16 1.72 -10.79
C GLU A 465 -19.01 2.52 -11.41
N VAL A 466 -17.78 2.03 -11.28
CA VAL A 466 -16.64 2.45 -12.11
C VAL A 466 -16.45 1.40 -13.20
N MET A 467 -16.63 1.82 -14.45
CA MET A 467 -16.47 0.97 -15.63
C MET A 467 -15.40 1.55 -16.54
N LEU A 468 -14.36 0.73 -16.79
CA LEU A 468 -13.23 1.02 -17.66
C LEU A 468 -13.32 0.10 -18.89
N THR A 469 -13.24 0.64 -20.10
CA THR A 469 -13.17 -0.14 -21.35
C THR A 469 -11.82 0.06 -22.01
N ASN A 470 -11.08 -1.01 -22.26
CA ASN A 470 -9.78 -0.93 -22.95
C ASN A 470 -9.96 -0.78 -24.48
N ALA A 471 -8.85 -0.57 -25.20
CA ALA A 471 -8.86 -0.41 -26.66
C ALA A 471 -9.39 -1.63 -27.44
N GLU A 472 -9.45 -2.81 -26.81
CA GLU A 472 -9.96 -4.05 -27.37
C GLU A 472 -11.46 -4.26 -27.12
N GLY A 473 -12.12 -3.30 -26.46
CA GLY A 473 -13.52 -3.38 -26.05
C GLY A 473 -13.79 -4.27 -24.82
N PHE A 474 -12.75 -4.79 -24.17
CA PHE A 474 -12.90 -5.53 -22.91
C PHE A 474 -13.11 -4.55 -21.75
N GLN A 475 -14.05 -4.90 -20.88
CA GLN A 475 -14.51 -4.04 -19.81
C GLN A 475 -14.10 -4.58 -18.44
N SER A 476 -13.49 -3.73 -17.63
CA SER A 476 -13.20 -4.00 -16.22
C SER A 476 -14.09 -3.11 -15.35
N ARG A 477 -14.68 -3.68 -14.30
CA ARG A 477 -15.72 -3.05 -13.47
C ARG A 477 -15.42 -3.18 -11.97
N THR A 478 -15.91 -2.24 -11.19
CA THR A 478 -16.10 -2.37 -9.73
C THR A 478 -17.13 -1.37 -9.22
N ASN A 479 -17.57 -1.53 -7.97
CA ASN A 479 -18.41 -0.53 -7.29
C ASN A 479 -17.58 0.20 -6.23
N VAL A 480 -17.77 1.52 -6.15
CA VAL A 480 -17.14 2.39 -5.14
C VAL A 480 -18.22 3.18 -4.40
N THR A 481 -17.87 3.75 -3.25
CA THR A 481 -18.70 4.77 -2.59
C THR A 481 -18.14 6.15 -2.86
N ILE A 482 -19.00 7.03 -3.39
CA ILE A 482 -18.74 8.45 -3.59
C ILE A 482 -19.15 9.21 -2.34
N SER A 483 -18.20 9.89 -1.69
CA SER A 483 -18.45 10.79 -0.54
C SER A 483 -18.40 12.27 -0.95
N ALA A 484 -18.91 13.17 -0.11
CA ALA A 484 -18.77 14.63 -0.32
C ALA A 484 -17.30 15.07 -0.29
N SER A 485 -16.54 14.52 0.66
CA SER A 485 -15.08 14.59 0.76
C SER A 485 -14.49 13.19 0.95
N ALA A 486 -13.24 13.03 0.51
CA ALA A 486 -12.43 11.81 0.66
C ALA A 486 -10.95 12.22 0.51
N PRO A 487 -10.33 12.80 1.56
CA PRO A 487 -9.04 13.47 1.44
C PRO A 487 -7.88 12.48 1.28
N GLY A 488 -6.88 12.87 0.48
CA GLY A 488 -5.59 12.18 0.41
C GLY A 488 -4.48 13.19 0.09
N ILE A 489 -3.34 13.11 0.75
CA ILE A 489 -2.19 13.99 0.57
C ILE A 489 -1.20 13.32 -0.38
N PHE A 490 -0.69 14.04 -1.37
CA PHE A 490 0.31 13.49 -2.29
C PHE A 490 1.67 13.35 -1.58
N THR A 491 2.44 12.31 -1.89
CA THR A 491 3.79 12.11 -1.38
C THR A 491 4.83 12.13 -2.50
N LEU A 492 6.08 12.47 -2.16
CA LEU A 492 7.19 12.55 -3.12
C LEU A 492 7.57 11.18 -3.74
N SER A 493 7.20 10.08 -3.08
CA SER A 493 7.30 8.70 -3.59
C SER A 493 6.22 8.37 -4.64
N GLY A 494 5.07 9.03 -4.61
CA GLY A 494 3.91 8.69 -5.43
C GLY A 494 3.22 7.38 -5.04
N ASP A 495 3.37 6.93 -3.79
CA ASP A 495 2.73 5.71 -3.25
C ASP A 495 1.79 5.97 -2.06
N GLY A 496 1.67 7.22 -1.61
CA GLY A 496 0.85 7.62 -0.46
C GLY A 496 1.55 7.53 0.90
N LEU A 497 2.84 7.16 0.94
CA LEU A 497 3.65 7.04 2.16
C LEU A 497 4.85 8.00 2.16
N GLY A 498 5.39 8.31 3.34
CA GLY A 498 6.59 9.15 3.51
C GLY A 498 6.36 10.64 3.30
N GLU A 499 7.39 11.36 2.84
CA GLU A 499 7.40 12.83 2.76
C GLU A 499 6.32 13.39 1.82
N GLY A 500 5.47 14.25 2.38
CA GLY A 500 4.36 14.89 1.67
C GLY A 500 4.83 15.93 0.65
N VAL A 501 4.05 16.10 -0.43
CA VAL A 501 4.20 17.22 -1.35
C VAL A 501 3.68 18.48 -0.66
N VAL A 502 4.58 19.15 0.05
CA VAL A 502 4.32 20.33 0.87
C VAL A 502 5.35 21.43 0.55
N LEU A 503 4.87 22.67 0.42
CA LEU A 503 5.70 23.87 0.26
C LEU A 503 5.42 24.89 1.36
N ASP A 504 6.33 25.83 1.56
CA ASP A 504 6.11 27.06 2.31
C ASP A 504 5.19 27.98 1.48
N GLY A 505 4.10 28.45 2.07
CA GLY A 505 3.02 29.16 1.35
C GLY A 505 3.37 30.57 0.89
N ASP A 506 4.41 31.19 1.46
CA ASP A 506 4.83 32.55 1.14
C ASP A 506 6.04 32.58 0.18
N THR A 507 6.89 31.55 0.20
CA THR A 507 8.12 31.42 -0.61
C THR A 507 8.08 30.35 -1.69
N LEU A 508 7.13 29.41 -1.63
CA LEU A 508 6.97 28.25 -2.51
C LEU A 508 8.20 27.31 -2.55
N LEU A 509 8.95 27.24 -1.44
CA LEU A 509 10.08 26.34 -1.26
C LEU A 509 9.67 25.07 -0.49
N SER A 510 10.32 23.94 -0.77
CA SER A 510 10.16 22.70 0.00
C SER A 510 10.83 22.79 1.37
N GLY A 511 10.53 21.84 2.25
CA GLY A 511 11.08 21.79 3.60
C GLY A 511 12.62 21.61 3.67
N PRO A 512 13.21 21.72 4.88
CA PRO A 512 12.54 21.85 6.17
C PRO A 512 12.03 23.26 6.48
N PHE A 513 10.89 23.33 7.17
CA PHE A 513 10.21 24.58 7.53
C PHE A 513 10.56 25.02 8.96
N ASP A 514 10.49 26.31 9.29
CA ASP A 514 10.78 26.84 10.64
C ASP A 514 9.62 27.74 11.13
N PRO A 515 8.73 27.24 12.02
CA PRO A 515 7.60 28.01 12.54
C PRO A 515 7.98 29.05 13.61
N THR A 516 9.25 29.41 13.82
CA THR A 516 9.69 30.44 14.80
C THR A 516 8.88 31.73 14.72
N GLY A 517 8.43 32.15 13.53
CA GLY A 517 7.62 33.37 13.35
C GLY A 517 6.15 33.27 13.81
N GLY A 518 5.63 32.09 14.13
CA GLY A 518 4.22 31.87 14.50
C GLY A 518 3.20 32.10 13.37
N ALA A 519 3.69 32.36 12.15
CA ALA A 519 2.90 32.66 10.96
C ALA A 519 3.30 31.78 9.75
N LEU A 520 3.97 30.65 10.00
CA LEU A 520 4.33 29.70 8.94
C LEU A 520 3.07 29.11 8.32
N ARG A 521 2.86 29.39 7.04
CA ARG A 521 1.83 28.76 6.22
C ARG A 521 2.45 27.64 5.41
N LEU A 522 1.87 26.45 5.46
CA LEU A 522 2.18 25.37 4.55
C LEU A 522 1.13 25.31 3.44
N LEU A 523 1.59 25.16 2.20
CA LEU A 523 0.80 24.77 1.05
C LEU A 523 0.91 23.25 0.89
N VAL A 524 -0.15 22.54 1.24
CA VAL A 524 -0.25 21.08 1.21
C VAL A 524 -1.02 20.66 -0.04
N PHE A 525 -0.43 19.82 -0.88
CA PHE A 525 -1.05 19.32 -2.10
C PHE A 525 -1.80 18.00 -1.85
N ALA A 526 -3.10 18.00 -2.11
CA ALA A 526 -4.01 16.90 -1.77
C ALA A 526 -5.05 16.65 -2.87
N THR A 527 -5.98 15.74 -2.64
CA THR A 527 -7.19 15.58 -3.47
C THR A 527 -8.38 15.07 -2.66
N GLY A 528 -9.58 15.49 -3.04
CA GLY A 528 -10.85 15.06 -2.42
C GLY A 528 -11.23 15.81 -1.15
N ALA A 529 -10.49 16.87 -0.77
CA ALA A 529 -10.80 17.69 0.40
C ALA A 529 -11.76 18.86 0.09
N ARG A 530 -11.80 19.36 -1.17
CA ARG A 530 -12.59 20.57 -1.54
C ARG A 530 -14.10 20.51 -1.28
N GLY A 531 -14.70 19.32 -1.28
CA GLY A 531 -16.14 19.16 -1.09
C GLY A 531 -16.60 19.17 0.38
N SER A 532 -15.64 19.28 1.29
CA SER A 532 -15.86 19.16 2.73
C SER A 532 -16.68 20.30 3.35
N SER A 533 -17.51 19.96 4.34
CA SER A 533 -18.24 20.92 5.17
C SER A 533 -17.51 21.28 6.47
N ASP A 534 -16.68 20.38 6.99
CA ASP A 534 -15.79 20.61 8.13
C ASP A 534 -14.40 19.99 7.86
N THR A 535 -13.34 20.80 7.93
CA THR A 535 -11.97 20.36 7.65
C THR A 535 -10.99 20.85 8.69
N SER A 536 -10.20 19.94 9.22
CA SER A 536 -9.05 20.23 10.08
C SER A 536 -7.80 19.49 9.60
N ALA A 537 -6.64 19.89 10.10
CA ALA A 537 -5.39 19.16 9.90
C ALA A 537 -4.73 18.92 11.25
N ILE A 538 -3.92 17.87 11.33
CA ILE A 538 -3.19 17.48 12.53
C ILE A 538 -1.71 17.35 12.15
N ILE A 539 -0.82 17.99 12.92
CA ILE A 539 0.63 17.85 12.76
C ILE A 539 1.21 17.45 14.11
N ALA A 540 2.02 16.37 14.15
CA ALA A 540 2.60 15.85 15.40
C ALA A 540 1.56 15.59 16.51
N GLY A 541 0.34 15.16 16.13
CA GLY A 541 -0.79 14.98 17.06
C GLY A 541 -1.46 16.27 17.55
N HIS A 542 -1.00 17.45 17.13
CA HIS A 542 -1.59 18.74 17.48
C HIS A 542 -2.53 19.21 16.37
N PRO A 543 -3.80 19.58 16.67
CA PRO A 543 -4.69 20.21 15.70
C PRO A 543 -4.14 21.57 15.24
N VAL A 544 -4.12 21.79 13.92
CA VAL A 544 -3.66 23.03 13.28
C VAL A 544 -4.74 23.58 12.34
N MET A 545 -4.73 24.90 12.13
CA MET A 545 -5.79 25.59 11.39
C MET A 545 -5.61 25.44 9.87
N VAL A 546 -6.64 24.95 9.19
CA VAL A 546 -6.77 25.04 7.73
C VAL A 546 -7.44 26.38 7.41
N GLU A 547 -6.72 27.29 6.75
CA GLU A 547 -7.20 28.65 6.42
C GLU A 547 -8.03 28.67 5.13
N SER A 548 -7.67 27.85 4.14
CA SER A 548 -8.42 27.71 2.89
C SER A 548 -8.09 26.41 2.16
N ILE A 549 -9.08 25.83 1.48
CA ILE A 549 -8.89 24.79 0.45
C ILE A 549 -9.17 25.45 -0.90
N GLN A 550 -8.27 25.30 -1.86
CA GLN A 550 -8.39 25.88 -3.20
C GLN A 550 -8.25 24.80 -4.27
N ARG A 551 -8.95 24.97 -5.40
CA ARG A 551 -8.79 24.11 -6.57
C ARG A 551 -7.58 24.60 -7.36
N SER A 552 -6.61 23.71 -7.64
CA SER A 552 -5.47 24.08 -8.46
C SER A 552 -5.92 24.58 -9.83
N ARG A 553 -5.31 25.68 -10.30
CA ARG A 553 -5.71 26.33 -11.55
C ARG A 553 -5.42 25.47 -12.78
N ASP A 554 -4.31 24.73 -12.75
CA ASP A 554 -3.71 24.12 -13.93
C ASP A 554 -3.81 22.57 -13.96
N LEU A 555 -4.29 21.93 -12.87
CA LEU A 555 -4.53 20.49 -12.80
C LEU A 555 -5.91 20.17 -12.17
N PRO A 556 -6.89 19.67 -12.95
CA PRO A 556 -8.17 19.20 -12.41
C PRO A 556 -7.97 18.08 -11.38
N GLY A 557 -8.81 18.06 -10.34
CA GLY A 557 -8.70 17.11 -9.24
C GLY A 557 -7.72 17.48 -8.12
N LEU A 558 -6.75 18.37 -8.35
CA LEU A 558 -5.74 18.75 -7.34
C LEU A 558 -6.24 19.84 -6.37
N ASP A 559 -6.14 19.57 -5.08
CA ASP A 559 -6.44 20.49 -3.98
C ASP A 559 -5.16 21.14 -3.43
N GLU A 560 -5.25 22.43 -3.14
CA GLU A 560 -4.22 23.27 -2.55
C GLU A 560 -4.73 23.75 -1.18
N LEU A 561 -4.24 23.17 -0.09
CA LEU A 561 -4.64 23.53 1.28
C LEU A 561 -3.61 24.46 1.91
N HIS A 562 -4.07 25.57 2.48
CA HIS A 562 -3.25 26.45 3.33
C HIS A 562 -3.44 26.07 4.79
N VAL A 563 -2.36 25.61 5.43
CA VAL A 563 -2.34 25.16 6.83
C VAL A 563 -1.41 26.05 7.64
N LEU A 564 -1.92 26.67 8.71
CA LEU A 564 -1.17 27.56 9.59
C LEU A 564 -0.50 26.76 10.72
N VAL A 565 0.83 26.79 10.77
CA VAL A 565 1.66 26.04 11.73
C VAL A 565 2.07 26.94 12.90
N PRO A 566 1.64 26.63 14.15
CA PRO A 566 2.01 27.41 15.33
C PRO A 566 3.48 27.20 15.75
N SER A 567 4.01 28.17 16.52
CA SER A 567 5.45 28.27 16.87
C SER A 567 5.90 27.36 18.04
N ASP A 568 5.00 26.55 18.58
CA ASP A 568 5.24 25.49 19.56
C ASP A 568 5.63 24.16 18.89
N LEU A 569 5.15 23.87 17.67
CA LEU A 569 5.60 22.75 16.81
C LEU A 569 7.03 22.92 16.25
N ARG A 570 7.76 23.93 16.73
CA ARG A 570 9.11 24.31 16.33
C ARG A 570 10.15 23.30 16.81
N GLY A 571 10.96 22.79 15.87
CA GLY A 571 11.97 21.78 16.17
C GLY A 571 11.41 20.38 16.43
N ALA A 572 10.14 20.12 16.11
CA ALA A 572 9.51 18.81 16.27
C ALA A 572 10.17 17.70 15.42
N GLY A 573 10.94 18.07 14.39
CA GLY A 573 11.71 17.13 13.57
C GLY A 573 10.92 16.62 12.36
N MET A 574 11.04 15.33 12.08
CA MET A 574 10.13 14.63 11.14
C MET A 574 8.87 14.25 11.91
N VAL A 575 7.70 14.70 11.46
CA VAL A 575 6.42 14.43 12.12
C VAL A 575 5.31 14.16 11.11
N GLY A 576 4.34 13.33 11.49
CA GLY A 576 3.15 13.08 10.67
C GLY A 576 2.26 14.32 10.53
N LEU A 577 1.77 14.53 9.32
CA LEU A 577 0.74 15.47 8.90
C LEU A 577 -0.45 14.65 8.34
N THR A 578 -1.66 14.96 8.78
CA THR A 578 -2.91 14.34 8.31
C THR A 578 -4.00 15.40 8.11
N ILE A 579 -4.90 15.20 7.14
CA ILE A 579 -6.11 15.99 6.94
C ILE A 579 -7.33 15.17 7.37
N MET A 580 -8.27 15.80 8.06
CA MET A 580 -9.59 15.26 8.41
C MET A 580 -10.66 16.11 7.72
N ALA A 581 -11.56 15.50 6.94
CA ALA A 581 -12.60 16.19 6.17
C ALA A 581 -13.93 15.42 6.23
N ASP A 582 -14.99 16.02 6.79
CA ASP A 582 -16.29 15.38 7.07
C ASP A 582 -16.18 13.98 7.74
N ASN A 583 -15.24 13.81 8.67
CA ASN A 583 -14.89 12.54 9.35
C ASN A 583 -14.14 11.49 8.49
N HIS A 584 -13.71 11.82 7.27
CA HIS A 584 -12.77 11.01 6.49
C HIS A 584 -11.33 11.49 6.77
N GLU A 585 -10.43 10.57 7.10
CA GLU A 585 -9.02 10.84 7.37
C GLU A 585 -8.15 10.50 6.16
N SER A 586 -7.16 11.34 5.85
CA SER A 586 -6.20 11.07 4.78
C SER A 586 -5.22 9.95 5.12
N ASN A 587 -4.35 9.61 4.18
CA ASN A 587 -3.05 9.05 4.52
C ASN A 587 -2.25 10.03 5.41
N VAL A 588 -1.41 9.47 6.28
CA VAL A 588 -0.43 10.24 7.07
C VAL A 588 0.83 10.42 6.23
N VAL A 589 1.35 11.65 6.15
CA VAL A 589 2.59 11.96 5.42
C VAL A 589 3.60 12.64 6.33
N ASP A 590 4.89 12.48 6.07
CA ASP A 590 5.92 13.18 6.83
C ASP A 590 6.02 14.65 6.42
N VAL A 591 6.15 15.54 7.41
CA VAL A 591 6.55 16.94 7.24
C VAL A 591 7.69 17.28 8.20
N LYS A 592 8.66 18.09 7.74
CA LYS A 592 9.86 18.41 8.52
C LYS A 592 9.84 19.81 9.12
N LEU A 593 9.69 19.88 10.44
CA LEU A 593 9.68 21.12 11.23
C LEU A 593 11.00 21.30 12.01
N ASN A 594 11.82 22.21 11.53
CA ASN A 594 13.09 22.64 12.13
C ASN A 594 12.86 23.71 13.23
N GLY A 595 13.96 24.07 13.90
CA GLY A 595 14.02 25.13 14.91
C GLY A 595 14.60 24.64 16.23
N SER A 596 14.55 25.48 17.26
CA SER A 596 14.89 25.11 18.65
C SER A 596 13.97 25.86 19.60
N SER A 597 13.55 25.19 20.68
CA SER A 597 12.75 25.76 21.77
C SER A 597 13.55 26.70 22.68
N GLU A 598 14.86 26.86 22.46
CA GLU A 598 15.69 27.85 23.16
C GLU A 598 15.64 29.24 22.48
N ARG A 599 15.06 29.34 21.26
CA ARG A 599 14.93 30.58 20.47
C ARG A 599 13.92 31.61 21.00
N ASP A 600 13.43 31.46 22.23
CA ASP A 600 12.49 32.40 22.85
C ASP A 600 13.18 33.55 23.61
N ILE A 601 14.53 33.56 23.63
CA ILE A 601 15.34 34.69 24.10
C ILE A 601 15.59 35.64 22.94
N ILE A 602 15.25 36.92 23.12
CA ILE A 602 15.56 37.99 22.18
C ILE A 602 16.63 38.93 22.73
N ILE A 603 17.34 39.63 21.86
CA ILE A 603 17.96 40.92 22.24
C ILE A 603 16.83 41.96 22.31
N ASN A 604 16.71 42.67 23.44
CA ASN A 604 15.69 43.70 23.65
C ASN A 604 16.27 45.12 23.58
N GLU A 605 17.44 45.35 24.18
CA GLU A 605 18.14 46.63 24.19
C GLU A 605 19.66 46.44 23.96
N LEU A 606 20.32 47.40 23.31
CA LEU A 606 21.76 47.42 23.05
C LEU A 606 22.30 48.85 23.10
N LEU A 607 23.35 49.10 23.88
CA LEU A 607 24.05 50.39 23.93
C LEU A 607 25.48 50.25 23.39
N ALA A 608 25.72 50.78 22.19
CA ALA A 608 27.04 50.78 21.54
C ALA A 608 27.86 52.06 21.79
N ASP A 609 27.19 53.18 22.09
CA ASP A 609 27.80 54.50 22.29
C ASP A 609 27.24 55.15 23.56
N PRO A 610 27.80 54.83 24.75
CA PRO A 610 27.30 55.38 26.01
C PRO A 610 27.47 56.91 26.05
N PRO A 611 26.43 57.71 26.37
CA PRO A 611 26.48 59.17 26.27
C PRO A 611 27.63 59.84 27.02
N ASP A 612 28.04 61.02 26.57
CA ASP A 612 29.06 61.81 27.27
C ASP A 612 28.60 62.31 28.67
N GLY A 613 29.58 62.54 29.55
CA GLY A 613 29.37 62.96 30.94
C GLY A 613 28.93 61.84 31.88
N SER A 614 28.49 62.19 33.10
CA SER A 614 27.99 61.22 34.08
C SER A 614 26.65 60.58 33.71
N SER A 615 26.00 61.07 32.65
CA SER A 615 24.79 60.51 32.05
C SER A 615 25.02 59.19 31.31
N GLY A 616 26.25 58.85 30.94
CA GLY A 616 26.59 57.58 30.27
C GLY A 616 27.10 56.47 31.17
N ASP A 617 27.11 56.65 32.50
CA ASP A 617 27.39 55.60 33.48
C ASP A 617 26.19 54.64 33.56
N ALA A 618 26.00 53.86 32.49
CA ALA A 618 24.92 52.90 32.32
C ALA A 618 25.09 51.65 33.21
N ASN A 619 26.34 51.34 33.58
CA ASN A 619 26.65 50.26 34.53
C ASN A 619 26.55 50.72 36.01
N HIS A 620 26.37 52.02 36.26
CA HIS A 620 26.18 52.61 37.59
C HIS A 620 27.26 52.22 38.63
N ASP A 621 28.52 52.11 38.21
CA ASP A 621 29.67 51.97 39.14
C ASP A 621 30.25 53.32 39.59
N GLY A 622 29.73 54.42 39.05
CA GLY A 622 30.14 55.80 39.32
C GLY A 622 31.15 56.37 38.32
N VAL A 623 31.55 55.62 37.28
CA VAL A 623 32.59 56.03 36.32
C VAL A 623 32.18 55.73 34.88
N ARG A 624 31.59 56.71 34.18
CA ARG A 624 31.32 56.60 32.74
C ARG A 624 32.60 56.28 31.97
N ASN A 625 32.58 55.15 31.27
CA ASN A 625 33.64 54.64 30.42
C ASN A 625 33.03 54.04 29.15
N SER A 626 33.38 54.60 27.99
CA SER A 626 32.80 54.30 26.68
C SER A 626 32.86 52.83 26.25
N ALA A 627 33.67 51.98 26.89
CA ALA A 627 33.77 50.54 26.60
C ALA A 627 33.30 49.63 27.75
N GLN A 628 33.02 50.19 28.94
CA GLN A 628 32.53 49.42 30.10
C GLN A 628 31.03 49.57 30.29
N ASP A 629 30.48 50.73 29.90
CA ASP A 629 29.05 51.02 29.84
C ASP A 629 28.35 50.51 28.58
N GLU A 630 29.10 50.01 27.59
CA GLU A 630 28.53 49.19 26.51
C GLU A 630 27.67 48.07 27.12
N PHE A 631 26.47 47.81 26.60
CA PHE A 631 25.69 46.66 27.04
C PHE A 631 24.83 46.00 25.97
N VAL A 632 24.46 44.74 26.23
CA VAL A 632 23.40 44.01 25.54
C VAL A 632 22.43 43.44 26.56
N GLU A 633 21.15 43.73 26.41
CA GLU A 633 20.06 43.13 27.18
C GLU A 633 19.43 41.96 26.42
N LEU A 634 19.32 40.83 27.11
CA LEU A 634 18.59 39.65 26.64
C LEU A 634 17.31 39.47 27.46
N LEU A 635 16.18 39.27 26.79
CA LEU A 635 14.85 39.14 27.41
C LEU A 635 14.27 37.75 27.10
N ASN A 636 13.88 37.01 28.13
CA ASN A 636 13.09 35.78 28.00
C ASN A 636 11.62 36.17 27.81
N THR A 637 11.05 35.84 26.65
CA THR A 637 9.67 36.22 26.29
C THR A 637 8.61 35.23 26.77
N THR A 638 9.00 34.14 27.45
CA THR A 638 8.14 33.01 27.83
C THR A 638 7.68 33.05 29.28
N GLU A 639 6.75 32.14 29.64
CA GLU A 639 6.31 31.88 31.01
C GLU A 639 7.17 30.84 31.78
N ARG A 640 8.18 30.25 31.11
CA ARG A 640 9.13 29.27 31.68
C ARG A 640 10.52 29.89 31.91
N ASP A 641 11.26 29.34 32.87
CA ASP A 641 12.66 29.72 33.09
C ASP A 641 13.55 29.06 32.02
N ILE A 642 14.61 29.74 31.60
CA ILE A 642 15.58 29.22 30.62
C ILE A 642 16.97 29.14 31.27
N ASP A 643 17.66 28.02 31.12
CA ASP A 643 19.06 27.88 31.55
C ASP A 643 19.98 28.42 30.45
N LEU A 644 20.81 29.41 30.80
CA LEU A 644 21.85 29.98 29.93
C LEU A 644 23.20 29.27 30.07
N SER A 645 23.31 28.18 30.85
CA SER A 645 24.57 27.47 31.10
C SER A 645 25.39 27.19 29.82
N GLY A 646 26.52 27.89 29.67
CA GLY A 646 27.42 27.73 28.52
C GLY A 646 27.02 28.49 27.25
N PHE A 647 25.89 29.21 27.24
CA PHE A 647 25.48 30.10 26.15
C PHE A 647 26.54 31.17 25.89
N GLN A 648 26.60 31.64 24.65
CA GLN A 648 27.66 32.51 24.15
C GLN A 648 27.07 33.77 23.52
N LEU A 649 27.35 34.93 24.12
CA LEU A 649 27.15 36.22 23.46
C LEU A 649 28.36 36.52 22.58
N GLN A 650 28.13 36.77 21.30
CA GLN A 650 29.17 36.98 20.29
C GLN A 650 28.94 38.28 19.52
N THR A 651 30.01 38.87 18.98
CA THR A 651 29.97 40.09 18.15
C THR A 651 30.75 39.90 16.86
N ARG A 652 30.29 40.48 15.75
CA ARG A 652 30.98 40.49 14.46
C ARG A 652 30.94 41.88 13.83
N ILE A 653 32.03 42.31 13.21
CA ILE A 653 32.06 43.57 12.44
C ILE A 653 31.23 43.43 11.15
N PRO A 654 30.59 44.49 10.61
CA PRO A 654 29.58 44.36 9.55
C PRO A 654 30.05 43.64 8.28
N SER A 655 31.32 43.75 7.93
CA SER A 655 31.96 43.14 6.75
C SER A 655 32.85 41.93 7.06
N GLY A 656 32.88 41.47 8.32
CA GLY A 656 33.71 40.35 8.76
C GLY A 656 32.98 38.99 8.69
N PRO A 657 33.68 37.87 8.43
CA PRO A 657 33.08 36.54 8.42
C PRO A 657 33.03 35.86 9.80
N THR A 658 33.75 36.37 10.80
CA THR A 658 34.02 35.67 12.07
C THR A 658 33.30 36.29 13.26
N ASP A 659 32.41 35.54 13.90
CA ASP A 659 31.85 35.90 15.21
C ASP A 659 32.92 35.76 16.32
N ILE A 660 33.04 36.76 17.20
CA ILE A 660 33.97 36.77 18.35
C ILE A 660 33.18 36.68 19.65
N ILE A 661 33.49 35.69 20.49
CA ILE A 661 32.83 35.45 21.77
C ILE A 661 33.21 36.55 22.78
N ARG A 662 32.22 37.18 23.40
CA ARG A 662 32.37 38.25 24.39
C ARG A 662 31.93 37.89 25.79
N HIS A 663 30.87 37.09 25.90
CA HIS A 663 30.44 36.54 27.18
C HIS A 663 30.12 35.05 27.04
N ARG A 664 30.54 34.27 28.02
CA ARG A 664 30.07 32.89 28.25
C ARG A 664 29.32 32.88 29.57
N PHE A 665 28.03 32.58 29.52
CA PHE A 665 27.20 32.46 30.71
C PHE A 665 27.64 31.24 31.55
N ALA A 666 27.71 31.42 32.86
CA ALA A 666 28.23 30.41 33.78
C ALA A 666 27.23 29.26 33.99
N ALA A 667 27.73 28.08 34.37
CA ALA A 667 26.86 26.97 34.76
C ALA A 667 25.95 27.37 35.93
N GLY A 668 24.64 27.12 35.80
CA GLY A 668 23.60 27.55 36.73
C GLY A 668 23.10 28.99 36.53
N THR A 669 23.41 29.64 35.41
CA THR A 669 22.85 30.96 35.07
C THR A 669 21.43 30.79 34.52
N VAL A 670 20.42 30.99 35.36
CA VAL A 670 19.01 30.95 34.95
C VAL A 670 18.54 32.34 34.55
N LEU A 671 17.80 32.44 33.44
CA LEU A 671 17.02 33.61 33.02
C LEU A 671 15.52 33.35 33.25
N PRO A 672 14.93 33.88 34.34
CA PRO A 672 13.53 33.62 34.67
C PRO A 672 12.53 34.09 33.61
N ALA A 673 11.37 33.44 33.59
CA ALA A 673 10.24 33.79 32.73
C ALA A 673 9.87 35.29 32.76
N ALA A 674 9.66 35.90 31.59
CA ALA A 674 9.35 37.32 31.42
C ALA A 674 10.36 38.32 32.03
N THR A 675 11.60 37.87 32.32
CA THR A 675 12.69 38.72 32.87
C THR A 675 13.86 38.92 31.91
N ALA A 676 14.67 39.94 32.21
CA ALA A 676 15.86 40.31 31.45
C ALA A 676 17.17 39.95 32.16
N ILE A 677 18.24 39.81 31.38
CA ILE A 677 19.64 39.76 31.83
C ILE A 677 20.48 40.72 30.99
N VAL A 678 21.23 41.60 31.66
CA VAL A 678 22.11 42.60 31.04
C VAL A 678 23.56 42.11 31.11
N VAL A 679 24.24 42.11 29.97
CA VAL A 679 25.69 41.93 29.89
C VAL A 679 26.33 43.28 29.63
N PHE A 680 27.06 43.83 30.61
CA PHE A 680 27.87 45.03 30.47
C PHE A 680 29.29 44.73 29.94
N GLY A 681 29.92 45.70 29.30
CA GLY A 681 31.29 45.61 28.81
C GLY A 681 32.32 45.42 29.92
N GLY A 682 32.12 46.04 31.08
CA GLY A 682 33.07 45.95 32.20
C GLY A 682 32.56 46.55 33.50
N GLY A 683 33.34 47.47 34.09
CA GLY A 683 32.97 48.21 35.29
C GLY A 683 32.86 47.35 36.55
N ASN A 684 32.21 47.90 37.56
CA ASN A 684 31.78 47.23 38.79
C ASN A 684 30.29 47.50 39.11
N PRO A 685 29.36 47.20 38.18
CA PRO A 685 27.92 47.33 38.41
C PRO A 685 27.50 46.54 39.64
N ASP A 686 26.78 47.20 40.55
CA ASP A 686 26.14 46.54 41.68
C ASP A 686 24.86 45.85 41.20
N SER A 687 24.86 44.51 41.20
CA SER A 687 23.69 43.70 40.84
C SER A 687 22.48 43.87 41.77
N ALA A 688 22.64 44.53 42.92
CA ALA A 688 21.53 44.91 43.80
C ALA A 688 21.00 46.34 43.56
N ASN A 689 21.56 47.09 42.61
CA ASN A 689 21.12 48.45 42.30
C ASN A 689 19.70 48.46 41.72
N SER A 690 18.80 49.22 42.36
CA SER A 690 17.40 49.36 41.97
C SER A 690 17.19 49.92 40.56
N ALA A 691 18.19 50.58 39.97
CA ALA A 691 18.15 51.06 38.60
C ALA A 691 17.90 49.94 37.57
N PHE A 692 18.38 48.72 37.85
CA PHE A 692 18.28 47.57 36.94
C PHE A 692 16.99 46.74 37.09
N GLY A 693 15.98 47.23 37.81
CA GLY A 693 14.67 46.57 37.92
C GLY A 693 14.65 45.18 38.60
N GLY A 694 15.79 44.66 39.06
CA GLY A 694 15.94 43.27 39.51
C GLY A 694 16.32 42.27 38.41
N ALA A 695 16.73 42.74 37.23
CA ALA A 695 17.30 41.91 36.16
C ALA A 695 18.60 41.20 36.59
N GLY A 696 18.93 40.12 35.89
CA GLY A 696 20.26 39.50 36.03
C GLY A 696 21.34 40.45 35.50
N ILE A 697 22.47 40.59 36.20
CA ILE A 697 23.58 41.45 35.77
C ILE A 697 24.85 40.62 35.59
N SER A 698 25.53 40.80 34.47
CA SER A 698 26.75 40.09 34.10
C SER A 698 27.77 41.03 33.42
N LYS A 699 29.04 40.66 33.49
CA LYS A 699 30.14 41.37 32.80
C LYS A 699 30.68 40.51 31.65
N ALA A 700 31.02 41.13 30.52
CA ALA A 700 31.61 40.45 29.39
C ALA A 700 32.86 39.64 29.81
N SER A 701 32.85 38.33 29.61
CA SER A 701 33.93 37.45 30.06
C SER A 701 35.24 37.65 29.28
N SER A 702 35.22 38.38 28.17
CA SER A 702 36.40 38.90 27.45
C SER A 702 36.93 40.24 27.99
N GLY A 703 36.29 40.86 28.99
CA GLY A 703 36.66 42.18 29.52
C GLY A 703 36.23 43.37 28.64
N GLY A 704 35.24 43.18 27.77
CA GLY A 704 34.68 44.19 26.88
C GLY A 704 33.80 43.54 25.80
N LEU A 705 32.66 44.15 25.47
CA LEU A 705 31.81 43.70 24.36
C LEU A 705 32.43 44.12 23.01
N SER A 706 33.01 45.32 22.93
CA SER A 706 33.50 45.93 21.69
C SER A 706 32.40 46.03 20.63
N LEU A 707 31.27 46.56 21.04
CA LEU A 707 30.29 47.13 20.13
C LEU A 707 30.95 48.28 19.36
N LEU A 708 30.46 48.55 18.14
CA LEU A 708 31.04 49.57 17.27
C LEU A 708 29.96 50.58 16.91
N ASN A 709 30.23 51.86 17.15
CA ASN A 709 29.35 52.97 16.81
C ASN A 709 28.90 52.93 15.33
N SER A 710 29.78 52.48 14.43
CA SER A 710 29.51 52.34 13.00
C SER A 710 28.63 51.13 12.60
N GLY A 711 28.32 50.24 13.54
CA GLY A 711 27.50 49.04 13.34
C GLY A 711 28.21 47.72 13.59
N GLY A 712 27.42 46.66 13.74
CA GLY A 712 27.90 45.29 13.92
C GLY A 712 26.77 44.27 13.86
N VAL A 713 27.12 43.00 14.06
CA VAL A 713 26.18 41.93 14.36
C VAL A 713 26.44 41.46 15.79
N VAL A 714 25.40 41.40 16.62
CA VAL A 714 25.42 40.71 17.92
C VAL A 714 24.64 39.43 17.78
N THR A 715 25.21 38.30 18.22
CA THR A 715 24.66 36.96 18.07
C THR A 715 24.66 36.27 19.42
N LEU A 716 23.50 35.78 19.88
CA LEU A 716 23.42 34.81 20.97
C LEU A 716 23.44 33.40 20.38
N ARG A 717 24.28 32.54 20.96
CA ARG A 717 24.31 31.11 20.66
C ARG A 717 24.11 30.28 21.91
N ASP A 718 23.51 29.11 21.74
CA ASP A 718 23.34 28.11 22.79
C ASP A 718 24.67 27.40 23.14
N SER A 719 24.60 26.46 24.07
CA SER A 719 25.74 25.60 24.45
C SER A 719 26.22 24.71 23.29
N SER A 720 25.33 24.38 22.34
CA SER A 720 25.61 23.61 21.11
C SER A 720 26.16 24.47 19.96
N SER A 721 26.29 25.79 20.17
CA SER A 721 26.73 26.80 19.20
C SER A 721 25.75 27.08 18.03
N MET A 722 24.48 26.68 18.13
CA MET A 722 23.43 27.14 17.19
C MET A 722 23.01 28.58 17.51
N VAL A 723 22.50 29.30 16.51
CA VAL A 723 22.03 30.68 16.70
C VAL A 723 20.64 30.69 17.35
N VAL A 724 20.58 31.34 18.52
CA VAL A 724 19.37 31.57 19.32
C VAL A 724 18.66 32.83 18.81
N THR A 725 19.38 33.96 18.79
CA THR A 725 18.89 35.25 18.27
C THR A 725 20.07 36.09 17.78
N PHE A 726 19.81 37.09 16.92
CA PHE A 726 20.83 38.05 16.50
C PHE A 726 20.24 39.42 16.16
N LEU A 727 21.07 40.45 16.20
CA LEU A 727 20.78 41.82 15.82
C LEU A 727 21.91 42.35 14.93
N THR A 728 21.57 42.81 13.72
CA THR A 728 22.46 43.61 12.87
C THR A 728 22.08 45.08 13.01
N TYR A 729 23.05 45.95 13.29
CA TYR A 729 22.86 47.39 13.42
C TYR A 729 23.95 48.19 12.68
N GLY A 730 23.72 49.49 12.50
CA GLY A 730 24.54 50.41 11.71
C GLY A 730 24.48 50.15 10.20
N GLY A 731 25.37 50.82 9.46
CA GLY A 731 25.42 50.74 7.99
C GLY A 731 24.06 51.01 7.33
N SER A 732 23.65 50.13 6.41
CA SER A 732 22.39 50.26 5.66
C SER A 732 21.11 49.87 6.42
N THR A 733 21.20 49.53 7.71
CA THR A 733 20.01 49.19 8.53
C THR A 733 19.22 50.42 8.98
N GLY A 734 19.84 51.61 9.00
CA GLY A 734 19.28 52.81 9.62
C GLY A 734 19.25 52.79 11.17
N LEU A 735 19.70 51.70 11.80
CA LEU A 735 19.83 51.58 13.25
C LEU A 735 21.20 52.10 13.69
N HIS A 736 21.33 53.41 13.76
CA HIS A 736 22.59 54.09 14.09
C HIS A 736 23.09 53.73 15.50
N GLY A 737 24.35 53.31 15.59
CA GLY A 737 25.01 52.97 16.85
C GLY A 737 25.85 54.11 17.42
N ASP A 738 25.90 55.26 16.73
CA ASP A 738 26.71 56.45 16.98
C ASP A 738 25.89 57.63 17.54
N ALA A 739 24.87 57.32 18.35
CA ALA A 739 23.80 58.24 18.71
C ALA A 739 23.83 58.79 20.15
N ASN A 740 24.81 58.41 20.99
CA ASN A 740 24.83 58.70 22.44
C ASN A 740 23.59 58.15 23.20
N GLU A 741 22.96 57.10 22.67
CA GLU A 741 21.79 56.42 23.24
C GLU A 741 21.73 54.96 22.77
N SER A 742 20.87 54.14 23.37
CA SER A 742 20.70 52.73 23.01
C SER A 742 19.72 52.51 21.87
N LEU A 743 19.87 51.35 21.22
CA LEU A 743 18.88 50.76 20.33
C LEU A 743 17.99 49.83 21.15
N THR A 744 16.70 50.12 21.25
CA THR A 744 15.70 49.36 22.03
C THR A 744 14.51 48.93 21.18
N ARG A 745 13.83 47.85 21.54
CA ARG A 745 12.57 47.42 20.91
C ARG A 745 11.40 48.23 21.45
N SER A 746 10.57 48.74 20.55
CA SER A 746 9.32 49.42 20.90
C SER A 746 8.12 48.79 20.18
N PRO A 747 7.18 48.14 20.91
CA PRO A 747 7.21 47.85 22.35
C PRO A 747 8.31 46.84 22.76
N ASP A 748 8.64 46.79 24.06
CA ASP A 748 9.51 45.73 24.63
C ASP A 748 9.02 44.33 24.23
N GLY A 749 9.95 43.39 24.04
CA GLY A 749 9.64 41.98 23.78
C GLY A 749 9.09 41.65 22.37
N THR A 750 8.50 42.61 21.67
CA THR A 750 7.70 42.35 20.45
C THR A 750 7.96 43.34 19.31
N GLY A 751 8.48 44.52 19.62
CA GLY A 751 8.66 45.61 18.68
C GLY A 751 9.91 45.52 17.80
N ASN A 752 9.94 46.41 16.81
CA ASN A 752 11.14 46.69 16.02
C ASN A 752 12.10 47.60 16.80
N PHE A 753 13.39 47.51 16.49
CA PHE A 753 14.41 48.39 17.08
C PHE A 753 14.24 49.85 16.64
N ARG A 754 14.47 50.76 17.58
CA ARG A 754 14.55 52.21 17.41
C ARG A 754 15.59 52.79 18.37
N LEU A 755 15.98 54.04 18.14
CA LEU A 755 16.69 54.86 19.12
C LEU A 755 15.79 55.10 20.35
N HIS A 756 16.31 54.93 21.56
CA HIS A 756 15.55 54.98 22.82
C HIS A 756 14.72 56.26 22.98
N GLN A 757 15.35 57.43 22.83
CA GLN A 757 14.73 58.75 22.95
C GLN A 757 13.74 59.06 21.82
N SER A 758 13.76 58.30 20.72
CA SER A 758 12.75 58.43 19.65
C SER A 758 11.40 57.82 20.01
N VAL A 759 11.32 57.07 21.11
CA VAL A 759 10.11 56.41 21.61
C VAL A 759 9.52 57.23 22.77
N PRO A 760 8.25 57.70 22.71
CA PRO A 760 7.66 58.53 23.77
C PRO A 760 7.68 57.88 25.16
N GLU A 761 7.52 56.56 25.23
CA GLU A 761 7.52 55.76 26.45
C GLU A 761 8.89 55.74 27.16
N SER A 762 9.99 56.18 26.52
CA SER A 762 11.29 56.38 27.17
C SER A 762 11.28 57.45 28.26
N GLU A 763 10.31 58.38 28.23
CA GLU A 763 10.30 59.63 29.00
C GLU A 763 11.59 60.48 28.84
N GLY A 764 12.34 60.28 27.75
CA GLY A 764 13.61 60.96 27.45
C GLY A 764 14.88 60.28 27.99
N ARG A 765 14.77 59.08 28.57
CA ARG A 765 15.93 58.24 28.93
C ARG A 765 16.77 57.93 27.67
N SER A 766 18.09 57.85 27.82
CA SER A 766 19.00 57.43 26.73
C SER A 766 19.22 55.91 26.68
N PHE A 767 18.79 55.19 27.72
CA PHE A 767 18.86 53.74 27.87
C PHE A 767 18.04 53.27 29.09
N SER A 768 17.74 51.97 29.19
CA SER A 768 16.95 51.37 30.28
C SER A 768 17.42 49.98 30.78
N PRO A 769 18.73 49.68 30.90
CA PRO A 769 19.24 48.32 31.16
C PRO A 769 18.58 47.63 32.36
N GLY A 770 17.97 46.46 32.14
CA GLY A 770 17.28 45.65 33.14
C GLY A 770 15.83 46.08 33.41
N THR A 771 15.36 47.11 32.73
CA THR A 771 14.01 47.65 32.83
C THR A 771 13.36 47.79 31.46
N ARG A 772 12.03 47.77 31.44
CA ARG A 772 11.24 48.19 30.29
C ARG A 772 11.60 49.61 29.91
N ILE A 773 11.33 49.99 28.66
CA ILE A 773 11.69 51.31 28.12
C ILE A 773 11.28 52.51 28.99
N ASN A 774 10.18 52.37 29.74
CA ASN A 774 9.65 53.36 30.70
C ASN A 774 10.27 53.31 32.11
N GLY A 775 11.37 52.58 32.32
CA GLY A 775 12.03 52.39 33.60
C GLY A 775 11.29 51.49 34.59
N THR A 776 10.28 50.72 34.16
CA THR A 776 9.58 49.75 35.04
C THR A 776 10.17 48.34 34.92
N ALA A 777 10.17 47.58 36.01
CA ALA A 777 10.82 46.27 36.07
C ALA A 777 10.21 45.21 35.14
N PHE A 778 11.06 44.31 34.63
CA PHE A 778 10.61 43.07 34.01
C PHE A 778 10.16 42.05 35.08
N LEU A 779 8.87 42.15 35.42
CA LEU A 779 8.04 41.27 36.27
C LEU A 779 8.13 39.75 35.96
N PRO A 780 8.66 38.82 36.80
CA PRO A 780 8.51 37.39 36.50
C PRO A 780 7.05 36.96 36.38
N ARG A 781 6.69 36.29 35.28
CA ARG A 781 5.30 35.87 35.01
C ARG A 781 5.22 34.41 34.55
N PRO A 782 4.33 33.59 35.12
CA PRO A 782 3.60 33.81 36.38
C PRO A 782 4.54 33.93 37.58
N ALA A 783 4.10 34.65 38.62
CA ALA A 783 4.86 34.82 39.85
C ALA A 783 4.70 33.60 40.77
N ILE A 784 5.80 33.10 41.33
CA ILE A 784 5.77 32.04 42.36
C ILE A 784 5.30 32.66 43.68
N SER A 785 4.38 31.98 44.36
CA SER A 785 3.96 32.29 45.73
C SER A 785 4.59 31.34 46.75
N THR A 786 4.66 30.05 46.44
CA THR A 786 5.23 29.02 47.34
C THR A 786 6.03 27.96 46.57
N ILE A 787 7.01 27.36 47.25
CA ILE A 787 7.78 26.21 46.75
C ILE A 787 7.71 25.10 47.81
N LEU A 788 7.34 23.89 47.40
CA LEU A 788 7.29 22.71 48.26
C LEU A 788 8.36 21.71 47.82
N ILE A 789 9.08 21.13 48.79
CA ILE A 789 10.01 20.01 48.58
C ILE A 789 9.30 18.70 48.95
N SER A 790 9.52 17.66 48.16
CA SER A 790 9.12 16.28 48.47
C SER A 790 10.34 15.34 48.55
N PRO A 791 10.46 14.52 49.62
CA PRO A 791 9.68 14.56 50.87
C PRO A 791 10.06 15.76 51.75
N ALA A 792 9.16 16.19 52.64
CA ALA A 792 9.46 17.27 53.60
C ALA A 792 10.46 16.85 54.71
N SER A 793 10.67 15.55 54.90
CA SER A 793 11.69 15.01 55.81
C SER A 793 12.19 13.65 55.31
N LEU A 794 13.47 13.37 55.51
CA LEU A 794 14.14 12.15 55.08
C LEU A 794 15.12 11.65 56.15
N SER A 795 15.39 10.35 56.17
CA SER A 795 16.52 9.77 56.91
C SER A 795 17.35 8.89 55.98
N LEU A 796 18.67 9.03 56.04
CA LEU A 796 19.65 8.27 55.26
C LEU A 796 20.71 7.64 56.17
N THR A 797 21.41 6.62 55.68
CA THR A 797 22.67 6.15 56.27
C THR A 797 23.89 6.79 55.59
N LEU A 798 25.02 6.82 56.29
CA LEU A 798 26.24 7.49 55.85
C LEU A 798 26.73 6.99 54.47
N GLY A 799 26.76 7.89 53.50
CA GLY A 799 27.20 7.62 52.13
C GLY A 799 26.07 7.42 51.11
N GLU A 800 24.83 7.23 51.55
CA GLU A 800 23.66 7.15 50.68
C GLU A 800 23.39 8.48 49.93
N LYS A 801 22.57 8.40 48.88
CA LYS A 801 22.08 9.54 48.11
C LYS A 801 20.56 9.50 47.98
N PHE A 802 19.94 10.65 47.81
CA PHE A 802 18.51 10.78 47.51
C PHE A 802 18.22 12.03 46.68
N LEU A 803 17.36 11.91 45.67
CA LEU A 803 16.91 13.02 44.83
C LEU A 803 15.65 13.65 45.44
N PHE A 804 15.79 14.82 46.05
CA PHE A 804 14.62 15.62 46.42
C PHE A 804 14.01 16.24 45.17
N THR A 805 12.68 16.36 45.15
CA THR A 805 11.94 17.05 44.09
C THR A 805 11.31 18.32 44.64
N ALA A 806 11.15 19.33 43.79
CA ALA A 806 10.49 20.59 44.14
C ALA A 806 9.35 20.91 43.17
N LYS A 807 8.29 21.53 43.69
CA LYS A 807 7.16 22.06 42.91
C LYS A 807 6.92 23.51 43.32
N ALA A 808 6.66 24.38 42.35
CA ALA A 808 6.35 25.79 42.55
C ALA A 808 4.85 26.03 42.29
N PHE A 809 4.24 26.91 43.08
CA PHE A 809 2.82 27.23 42.99
C PHE A 809 2.61 28.74 42.96
N ASP A 810 1.60 29.18 42.21
CA ASP A 810 1.17 30.57 42.14
C ASP A 810 0.30 30.97 43.35
N HIS A 811 -0.23 32.20 43.33
CA HIS A 811 -1.12 32.71 44.38
C HIS A 811 -2.50 32.04 44.44
N ASN A 812 -2.91 31.32 43.40
CA ASN A 812 -4.14 30.51 43.33
C ASN A 812 -3.89 29.04 43.68
N THR A 813 -2.68 28.67 44.12
CA THR A 813 -2.21 27.30 44.36
C THR A 813 -2.15 26.41 43.11
N GLN A 814 -2.13 27.00 41.91
CA GLN A 814 -1.87 26.27 40.67
C GLN A 814 -0.37 25.97 40.53
N GLU A 815 -0.03 24.73 40.16
CA GLU A 815 1.35 24.33 39.93
C GLU A 815 1.93 24.98 38.66
N LEU A 816 3.18 25.44 38.74
CA LEU A 816 3.87 26.15 37.67
C LEU A 816 4.91 25.26 37.00
N SER A 817 4.65 24.91 35.74
CA SER A 817 5.56 24.16 34.86
C SER A 817 6.76 25.00 34.41
N GLY A 818 7.88 24.35 34.10
CA GLY A 818 9.05 25.02 33.52
C GLY A 818 9.79 25.97 34.48
N VAL A 819 9.69 25.74 35.80
CA VAL A 819 10.46 26.47 36.82
C VAL A 819 11.78 25.75 37.09
N ILE A 820 12.90 26.48 37.14
CA ILE A 820 14.22 25.92 37.47
C ILE A 820 14.56 26.21 38.94
N PHE A 821 14.86 25.16 39.70
CA PHE A 821 15.13 25.25 41.14
C PHE A 821 16.63 25.23 41.44
N GLY A 822 17.13 26.30 42.05
CA GLY A 822 18.44 26.30 42.71
C GLY A 822 18.33 25.65 44.10
N TRP A 823 19.19 24.68 44.38
CA TRP A 823 19.21 23.90 45.63
C TRP A 823 20.40 24.26 46.53
N ARG A 824 20.21 24.17 47.86
CA ARG A 824 21.30 24.27 48.83
C ARG A 824 21.05 23.43 50.09
N SER A 825 22.11 23.00 50.74
CA SER A 825 22.12 22.50 52.12
C SER A 825 22.54 23.62 53.07
N ASN A 826 22.01 23.64 54.30
CA ASN A 826 22.51 24.52 55.36
C ASN A 826 23.83 24.03 55.99
N ASP A 827 24.14 22.73 55.86
CA ASP A 827 25.34 22.09 56.40
C ASP A 827 25.88 21.05 55.40
N ASN A 828 26.82 21.49 54.57
CA ASN A 828 27.54 20.64 53.61
C ASN A 828 28.51 19.64 54.25
N ALA A 829 28.79 19.73 55.56
CA ALA A 829 29.58 18.71 56.27
C ALA A 829 28.70 17.52 56.71
N VAL A 830 27.41 17.76 56.98
CA VAL A 830 26.42 16.69 57.21
C VAL A 830 25.89 16.12 55.89
N ALA A 831 25.47 16.97 54.95
CA ALA A 831 24.99 16.53 53.64
C ALA A 831 25.15 17.60 52.54
N THR A 832 25.70 17.23 51.39
CA THR A 832 25.83 18.09 50.20
C THR A 832 24.69 17.86 49.22
N VAL A 833 24.17 18.90 48.58
CA VAL A 833 23.21 18.82 47.46
C VAL A 833 23.80 19.40 46.18
N ASP A 834 23.43 18.87 45.02
CA ASP A 834 23.80 19.41 43.71
C ASP A 834 22.65 20.21 43.05
N GLY A 835 22.90 20.70 41.83
CA GLY A 835 21.97 21.56 41.10
C GLY A 835 20.64 20.91 40.68
N VAL A 836 20.50 19.58 40.73
CA VAL A 836 19.24 18.88 40.42
C VAL A 836 18.49 18.44 41.67
N GLY A 837 19.02 18.71 42.88
CA GLY A 837 18.42 18.29 44.15
C GLY A 837 18.89 16.93 44.64
N LEU A 838 19.93 16.34 44.03
CA LEU A 838 20.51 15.08 44.49
C LEU A 838 21.39 15.35 45.71
N VAL A 839 20.91 14.91 46.87
CA VAL A 839 21.62 15.00 48.15
C VAL A 839 22.48 13.77 48.36
N LYS A 840 23.65 13.95 48.97
CA LYS A 840 24.53 12.89 49.46
C LYS A 840 24.76 13.06 50.97
N ALA A 841 24.63 11.98 51.72
CA ALA A 841 25.00 11.92 53.14
C ALA A 841 26.54 11.93 53.31
N VAL A 842 27.06 12.86 54.11
CA VAL A 842 28.51 13.13 54.29
C VAL A 842 28.99 12.85 55.72
N ALA A 843 28.19 13.17 56.75
CA ALA A 843 28.46 12.84 58.15
C ALA A 843 27.15 12.64 58.92
N ALA A 844 27.19 11.92 60.05
CA ALA A 844 26.02 11.74 60.91
C ALA A 844 25.62 13.08 61.58
N GLY A 845 24.32 13.39 61.55
CA GLY A 845 23.78 14.69 61.99
C GLY A 845 22.43 15.00 61.35
N THR A 846 22.00 16.26 61.39
CA THR A 846 20.79 16.72 60.69
C THR A 846 21.09 17.98 59.88
N ALA A 847 20.75 17.96 58.60
CA ALA A 847 20.85 19.08 57.67
C ALA A 847 19.46 19.52 57.20
N GLN A 848 19.38 20.72 56.65
CA GLN A 848 18.20 21.28 56.01
C GLN A 848 18.49 21.53 54.52
N ILE A 849 17.64 20.98 53.66
CA ILE A 849 17.70 21.12 52.21
C ILE A 849 16.66 22.15 51.78
N ILE A 850 17.06 23.12 50.97
CA ILE A 850 16.23 24.27 50.58
C ILE A 850 16.30 24.46 49.07
N ALA A 851 15.14 24.54 48.43
CA ALA A 851 14.97 24.85 47.02
C ALA A 851 14.58 26.33 46.87
N SER A 852 14.94 26.95 45.75
CA SER A 852 14.64 28.36 45.48
C SER A 852 14.53 28.65 43.99
N ALA A 853 13.57 29.48 43.60
CA ALA A 853 13.30 29.88 42.22
C ALA A 853 12.59 31.24 42.19
N ARG A 854 12.85 32.07 41.17
CA ARG A 854 12.26 33.42 40.98
C ARG A 854 12.26 34.29 42.27
N GLY A 855 13.31 34.19 43.09
CA GLY A 855 13.46 34.91 44.37
C GLY A 855 12.75 34.27 45.59
N VAL A 856 11.85 33.30 45.39
CA VAL A 856 11.16 32.57 46.45
C VAL A 856 12.03 31.40 46.96
N GLN A 857 11.87 31.05 48.23
CA GLN A 857 12.50 29.86 48.84
C GLN A 857 11.45 28.92 49.41
N SER A 858 11.74 27.62 49.42
CA SER A 858 10.88 26.61 50.01
C SER A 858 10.89 26.67 51.54
N THR A 859 9.88 26.05 52.17
CA THR A 859 10.08 25.51 53.52
C THR A 859 11.24 24.52 53.51
N PRO A 860 12.20 24.56 54.45
CA PRO A 860 13.34 23.63 54.46
C PRO A 860 12.90 22.19 54.71
N ALA A 861 13.35 21.25 53.87
CA ALA A 861 13.19 19.82 54.12
C ALA A 861 14.27 19.31 55.07
N VAL A 862 13.91 18.46 56.03
CA VAL A 862 14.83 18.00 57.09
C VAL A 862 15.43 16.64 56.73
N LEU A 863 16.76 16.58 56.55
CA LEU A 863 17.49 15.34 56.34
C LEU A 863 18.28 14.96 57.59
N THR A 864 18.02 13.78 58.14
CA THR A 864 18.85 13.17 59.19
C THR A 864 19.76 12.08 58.60
N VAL A 865 21.05 12.12 58.93
CA VAL A 865 22.04 11.13 58.52
C VAL A 865 22.46 10.31 59.74
N SER A 866 22.44 8.99 59.58
CA SER A 866 22.74 8.00 60.62
C SER A 866 23.93 7.11 60.25
N ILE A 867 24.54 6.46 61.24
CA ILE A 867 25.52 5.39 61.04
C ILE A 867 24.92 4.02 61.42
N PRO A 868 25.15 2.95 60.62
CA PRO A 868 24.60 1.63 60.91
C PRO A 868 25.19 1.06 62.20
N THR A 869 24.34 0.52 63.07
CA THR A 869 24.72 -0.08 64.35
C THR A 869 24.66 -1.62 64.26
N PRO A 870 25.72 -2.38 64.62
CA PRO A 870 25.77 -3.82 64.36
C PRO A 870 25.26 -4.68 65.55
N THR A 871 24.12 -5.37 65.39
CA THR A 871 23.68 -6.62 66.11
C THR A 871 22.18 -6.91 65.80
N PRO A 872 21.60 -8.08 66.14
CA PRO A 872 21.99 -9.46 65.81
C PRO A 872 20.82 -10.25 65.13
N SER A 873 21.03 -11.51 64.73
CA SER A 873 20.04 -12.32 63.99
C SER A 873 19.18 -13.27 64.86
N PRO A 874 17.85 -13.28 64.65
CA PRO A 874 17.00 -14.47 64.81
C PRO A 874 16.00 -14.68 63.63
N SER A 875 15.19 -15.75 63.70
CA SER A 875 14.37 -16.32 62.61
C SER A 875 13.23 -17.19 63.19
N PRO A 876 12.08 -17.51 62.52
CA PRO A 876 11.44 -16.91 61.32
C PRO A 876 9.91 -16.65 61.41
N LEU A 877 9.38 -15.79 60.51
CA LEU A 877 7.99 -15.74 59.97
C LEU A 877 6.80 -15.41 60.93
N PRO A 878 5.62 -14.96 60.40
CA PRO A 878 5.31 -14.60 59.02
C PRO A 878 5.21 -13.08 58.75
N PHE A 879 5.35 -12.67 57.48
CA PHE A 879 5.16 -11.29 57.03
C PHE A 879 3.82 -11.12 56.27
N PRO A 880 3.12 -9.98 56.40
CA PRO A 880 2.20 -9.52 55.35
C PRO A 880 3.02 -9.06 54.12
N SER A 881 2.50 -9.30 52.92
CA SER A 881 3.17 -8.99 51.65
C SER A 881 3.41 -7.48 51.46
N PRO A 882 4.50 -7.07 50.78
CA PRO A 882 4.61 -5.71 50.25
C PRO A 882 3.48 -5.40 49.25
N SER A 883 3.14 -4.12 49.14
CA SER A 883 2.38 -3.55 48.02
C SER A 883 3.25 -3.59 46.75
N PRO A 884 2.70 -3.87 45.56
CA PRO A 884 3.51 -4.11 44.36
C PRO A 884 4.27 -2.87 43.91
N THR A 885 5.52 -3.09 43.51
CA THR A 885 6.33 -2.21 42.65
C THR A 885 5.61 -1.96 41.32
N PRO A 886 5.75 -0.79 40.68
CA PRO A 886 5.25 -0.59 39.31
C PRO A 886 5.80 -1.66 38.35
N ILE A 887 4.91 -2.25 37.56
CA ILE A 887 5.23 -3.33 36.61
C ILE A 887 6.03 -2.73 35.43
N PRO A 888 7.09 -3.40 34.93
CA PRO A 888 7.77 -2.99 33.71
C PRO A 888 6.82 -3.01 32.50
N PHE A 889 6.81 -1.93 31.73
CA PHE A 889 5.97 -1.80 30.53
C PHE A 889 6.57 -2.44 29.27
N ILE A 890 7.85 -2.88 29.31
CA ILE A 890 8.48 -3.66 28.25
C ILE A 890 8.88 -5.01 28.83
N VAL A 891 8.56 -6.10 28.12
CA VAL A 891 8.97 -7.48 28.45
C VAL A 891 9.59 -8.17 27.25
N ILE A 892 10.39 -9.21 27.50
CA ILE A 892 10.79 -10.23 26.54
C ILE A 892 9.54 -11.03 26.18
N SER A 893 9.11 -10.94 24.92
CA SER A 893 7.87 -11.55 24.41
C SER A 893 8.11 -12.92 23.80
N GLU A 894 9.08 -13.06 22.91
CA GLU A 894 9.44 -14.35 22.31
C GLU A 894 10.96 -14.48 22.19
N PHE A 895 11.50 -15.68 22.33
CA PHE A 895 12.92 -15.93 22.07
C PHE A 895 13.21 -17.38 21.66
N ARG A 896 14.34 -17.57 20.97
CA ARG A 896 14.97 -18.90 20.82
C ARG A 896 16.49 -18.84 20.86
N THR A 897 17.09 -19.86 21.45
CA THR A 897 18.55 -20.05 21.63
C THR A 897 19.17 -21.02 20.61
N ARG A 898 18.36 -21.51 19.67
CA ARG A 898 18.70 -22.35 18.51
C ARG A 898 17.48 -22.45 17.59
N GLY A 899 17.68 -22.85 16.34
CA GLY A 899 16.62 -22.98 15.33
C GLY A 899 17.05 -23.87 14.15
N PRO A 900 16.28 -23.90 13.04
CA PRO A 900 16.55 -24.73 11.85
C PRO A 900 17.96 -24.66 11.24
N ARG A 901 18.70 -23.56 11.45
CA ARG A 901 20.10 -23.37 10.99
C ARG A 901 21.14 -23.67 12.09
N GLY A 902 20.72 -24.16 13.25
CA GLY A 902 21.57 -24.63 14.35
C GLY A 902 21.73 -23.62 15.50
N ALA A 903 22.84 -23.74 16.23
CA ALA A 903 23.09 -23.00 17.48
C ALA A 903 23.41 -21.49 17.34
N SER A 904 23.37 -20.93 16.14
CA SER A 904 23.43 -19.48 15.87
C SER A 904 22.11 -18.93 15.33
N ASP A 905 21.07 -19.76 15.26
CA ASP A 905 19.75 -19.42 14.70
C ASP A 905 18.82 -18.93 15.81
N GLU A 906 19.14 -17.75 16.30
CA GLU A 906 18.62 -17.20 17.54
C GLU A 906 17.94 -15.85 17.33
N PHE A 907 16.95 -15.55 18.17
CA PHE A 907 16.37 -14.22 18.30
C PHE A 907 15.85 -13.97 19.71
N ILE A 908 15.67 -12.69 20.03
CA ILE A 908 15.04 -12.17 21.24
C ILE A 908 14.12 -11.03 20.80
N GLU A 909 12.86 -11.12 21.16
CA GLU A 909 11.83 -10.12 20.89
C GLU A 909 11.41 -9.41 22.18
N LEU A 910 11.10 -8.11 22.09
CA LEU A 910 10.55 -7.32 23.19
C LEU A 910 9.17 -6.75 22.80
N TYR A 911 8.19 -6.80 23.72
CA TYR A 911 6.83 -6.28 23.53
C TYR A 911 6.50 -5.15 24.51
N ASN A 912 5.77 -4.13 24.03
CA ASN A 912 5.31 -3.00 24.84
C ASN A 912 3.89 -3.24 25.41
N LYS A 913 3.84 -3.55 26.71
CA LYS A 913 2.63 -3.75 27.51
C LYS A 913 1.87 -2.46 27.86
N SER A 914 2.29 -1.29 27.37
CA SER A 914 1.60 -0.01 27.57
C SER A 914 0.91 0.52 26.31
N ASP A 915 -0.06 1.40 26.53
CA ASP A 915 -0.80 2.13 25.49
C ASP A 915 -0.06 3.42 25.05
N THR A 916 1.26 3.49 25.28
CA THR A 916 2.15 4.60 24.93
C THR A 916 3.44 4.08 24.31
N ALA A 917 4.02 4.77 23.33
CA ALA A 917 5.33 4.39 22.80
C ALA A 917 6.45 4.61 23.84
N ILE A 918 7.43 3.71 23.92
CA ILE A 918 8.50 3.74 24.92
C ILE A 918 9.87 3.78 24.25
N ALA A 919 10.68 4.77 24.61
CA ALA A 919 12.07 4.89 24.17
C ALA A 919 12.98 3.90 24.93
N VAL A 920 13.57 2.96 24.20
CA VAL A 920 14.46 1.91 24.70
C VAL A 920 15.92 2.07 24.25
N GLY A 921 16.23 3.15 23.52
CA GLY A 921 17.60 3.46 23.12
C GLY A 921 18.57 3.54 24.31
N GLY A 922 19.70 2.83 24.21
CA GLY A 922 20.70 2.71 25.27
C GLY A 922 20.42 1.60 26.31
N TRP A 923 19.23 1.00 26.32
CA TRP A 923 18.94 -0.21 27.12
C TRP A 923 19.79 -1.37 26.58
N LYS A 924 20.00 -2.43 27.37
CA LYS A 924 20.86 -3.55 27.00
C LYS A 924 20.13 -4.88 27.15
N ILE A 925 20.26 -5.72 26.14
CA ILE A 925 19.93 -7.14 26.21
C ILE A 925 21.19 -7.88 26.67
N LYS A 926 21.08 -8.67 27.73
CA LYS A 926 22.20 -9.38 28.37
C LYS A 926 21.91 -10.87 28.40
N GLY A 927 22.92 -11.69 28.10
CA GLY A 927 22.84 -13.14 28.14
C GLY A 927 23.75 -13.70 29.22
N SER A 928 23.30 -14.76 29.89
CA SER A 928 24.09 -15.51 30.86
C SER A 928 24.16 -17.00 30.52
N GLY A 929 25.19 -17.68 30.99
CA GLY A 929 25.28 -19.14 30.98
C GLY A 929 24.90 -19.76 32.32
N ASN A 930 24.69 -21.07 32.35
CA ASN A 930 24.31 -21.88 33.51
C ASN A 930 25.37 -21.97 34.65
N ALA A 931 26.45 -21.19 34.53
CA ALA A 931 27.49 -20.98 35.54
C ALA A 931 27.53 -19.50 36.03
N MET A 932 26.42 -18.77 35.87
CA MET A 932 26.24 -17.35 36.18
C MET A 932 27.17 -16.36 35.44
N THR A 933 27.92 -16.79 34.43
CA THR A 933 28.71 -15.88 33.57
C THR A 933 27.80 -14.99 32.73
N VAL A 934 27.82 -13.67 32.95
CA VAL A 934 26.99 -12.67 32.25
C VAL A 934 27.80 -11.88 31.22
N SER A 935 27.22 -11.59 30.06
CA SER A 935 27.73 -10.62 29.09
C SER A 935 26.61 -9.92 28.30
N THR A 936 26.85 -8.69 27.83
CA THR A 936 25.92 -7.98 26.96
C THR A 936 25.83 -8.67 25.59
N ARG A 937 24.62 -8.75 25.02
CA ARG A 937 24.33 -9.25 23.67
C ARG A 937 24.18 -8.10 22.68
N LEU A 938 23.37 -7.11 23.04
CA LEU A 938 23.17 -5.86 22.31
C LEU A 938 23.00 -4.71 23.32
N THR A 939 23.57 -3.55 23.02
CA THR A 939 23.07 -2.26 23.53
C THR A 939 22.18 -1.68 22.45
N ILE A 940 20.90 -1.51 22.74
CA ILE A 940 19.88 -1.08 21.77
C ILE A 940 20.23 0.33 21.28
N SER A 941 20.18 0.55 19.96
CA SER A 941 20.63 1.78 19.31
C SER A 941 19.91 3.02 19.84
N ALA A 942 20.65 4.13 20.00
CA ALA A 942 20.07 5.39 20.45
C ALA A 942 18.95 5.85 19.49
N GLY A 943 17.84 6.35 20.04
CA GLY A 943 16.64 6.70 19.27
C GLY A 943 15.67 5.54 19.01
N THR A 944 15.99 4.28 19.37
CA THR A 944 15.02 3.18 19.27
C THR A 944 13.83 3.41 20.19
N VAL A 945 12.62 3.32 19.64
CA VAL A 945 11.33 3.42 20.33
C VAL A 945 10.51 2.19 19.97
N ILE A 946 9.88 1.54 20.95
CA ILE A 946 8.88 0.49 20.71
C ILE A 946 7.50 1.16 20.74
N PRO A 947 6.67 1.06 19.67
CA PRO A 947 5.32 1.62 19.66
C PRO A 947 4.45 1.11 20.80
N SER A 948 3.37 1.83 21.15
CA SER A 948 2.32 1.31 22.04
C SER A 948 1.80 -0.01 21.50
N ARG A 949 1.76 -1.07 22.32
CA ARG A 949 1.39 -2.44 21.88
C ARG A 949 2.27 -3.03 20.77
N GLY A 950 3.40 -2.39 20.43
CA GLY A 950 4.34 -2.83 19.39
C GLY A 950 5.45 -3.74 19.91
N HIS A 951 6.25 -4.25 18.97
CA HIS A 951 7.31 -5.23 19.18
C HIS A 951 8.68 -4.67 18.73
N LEU A 952 9.78 -5.32 19.12
CA LEU A 952 11.15 -5.06 18.64
C LEU A 952 11.91 -6.39 18.55
N LEU A 953 12.31 -6.79 17.34
CA LEU A 953 12.96 -8.07 17.08
C LEU A 953 14.47 -7.91 16.98
N VAL A 954 15.23 -8.71 17.74
CA VAL A 954 16.69 -8.71 17.70
C VAL A 954 17.22 -10.11 17.40
N THR A 955 17.98 -10.26 16.31
CA THR A 955 18.39 -11.57 15.77
C THR A 955 19.91 -11.80 15.85
N ASN A 956 20.34 -13.06 15.84
CA ASN A 956 21.76 -13.40 15.72
C ASN A 956 22.21 -13.30 14.25
N SER A 957 23.15 -12.40 13.98
CA SER A 957 23.71 -12.15 12.64
C SER A 957 24.46 -13.34 12.03
N GLY A 958 24.79 -14.35 12.84
CA GLY A 958 25.50 -15.55 12.44
C GLY A 958 24.63 -16.74 12.02
N GLY A 959 23.29 -16.68 12.08
CA GLY A 959 22.49 -17.85 11.73
C GLY A 959 20.95 -17.75 11.66
N TYR A 960 20.31 -16.63 12.04
CA TYR A 960 18.84 -16.52 12.07
C TYR A 960 18.13 -16.99 10.78
N SER A 961 17.03 -17.73 10.90
CA SER A 961 16.26 -18.33 9.77
C SER A 961 14.85 -17.79 9.53
N GLY A 962 14.31 -16.93 10.40
CA GLY A 962 12.91 -16.49 10.31
C GLY A 962 12.65 -15.59 9.09
N SER A 963 11.38 -15.52 8.68
CA SER A 963 10.90 -14.70 7.57
C SER A 963 10.84 -13.22 7.92
N ILE A 964 10.44 -12.89 9.15
CA ILE A 964 10.42 -11.51 9.66
C ILE A 964 11.86 -11.06 9.96
N LEU A 965 12.26 -9.93 9.39
CA LEU A 965 13.60 -9.38 9.56
C LEU A 965 13.76 -8.75 10.96
N GLY A 966 14.88 -9.05 11.61
CA GLY A 966 15.26 -8.41 12.87
C GLY A 966 15.64 -6.95 12.69
N ASP A 967 15.14 -6.08 13.56
CA ASP A 967 15.36 -4.64 13.54
C ASP A 967 16.80 -4.28 13.91
N GLN A 968 17.41 -5.08 14.80
CA GLN A 968 18.82 -4.97 15.21
C GLN A 968 19.42 -6.38 15.36
N THR A 969 20.76 -6.49 15.44
CA THR A 969 21.43 -7.79 15.53
C THR A 969 22.44 -7.89 16.66
N PHE A 970 22.63 -9.09 17.20
CA PHE A 970 23.75 -9.46 18.07
C PHE A 970 24.66 -10.50 17.40
N ALA A 971 25.90 -10.62 17.88
CA ALA A 971 26.93 -11.50 17.28
C ALA A 971 27.51 -12.55 18.25
N SER A 972 27.15 -12.50 19.54
CA SER A 972 27.52 -13.51 20.53
C SER A 972 26.29 -14.29 20.95
N GLY A 973 26.29 -15.61 20.81
CA GLY A 973 25.08 -16.41 21.02
C GLY A 973 24.62 -16.54 22.47
N ILE A 974 23.41 -17.03 22.67
CA ILE A 974 22.78 -17.32 23.96
C ILE A 974 23.18 -18.75 24.37
N ALA A 975 23.26 -19.03 25.66
CA ALA A 975 23.46 -20.40 26.13
C ALA A 975 22.11 -21.12 26.21
N ASN A 976 22.00 -22.31 25.62
CA ASN A 976 20.77 -23.10 25.61
C ASN A 976 20.24 -23.49 27.01
N ASP A 977 21.11 -23.51 28.02
CA ASP A 977 20.79 -23.74 29.43
C ASP A 977 21.00 -22.47 30.30
N GLY A 978 21.11 -21.31 29.63
CA GLY A 978 21.41 -20.02 30.23
C GLY A 978 20.18 -19.19 30.57
N GLY A 979 20.28 -17.88 30.33
CA GLY A 979 19.17 -16.96 30.48
C GLY A 979 19.44 -15.58 29.89
N ILE A 980 18.36 -14.83 29.70
CA ILE A 980 18.31 -13.53 29.03
C ILE A 980 17.77 -12.50 30.03
N ALA A 981 18.27 -11.27 30.01
CA ALA A 981 17.67 -10.15 30.71
C ALA A 981 17.65 -8.89 29.83
N LEU A 982 16.54 -8.17 29.87
CA LEU A 982 16.44 -6.78 29.46
C LEU A 982 16.87 -5.89 30.63
N THR A 983 17.72 -4.90 30.36
CA THR A 983 18.25 -4.00 31.39
C THR A 983 18.28 -2.55 30.94
N LEU A 984 18.13 -1.63 31.89
CA LEU A 984 18.33 -0.19 31.66
C LEU A 984 19.83 0.13 31.38
N PRO A 985 20.16 1.36 30.93
CA PRO A 985 21.55 1.75 30.66
C PRO A 985 22.50 1.62 31.87
N ASP A 986 21.99 1.55 33.10
CA ASP A 986 22.75 1.36 34.34
C ASP A 986 22.91 -0.12 34.77
N ASP A 987 22.48 -1.06 33.94
CA ASP A 987 22.46 -2.52 34.19
C ASP A 987 21.41 -3.02 35.21
N SER A 988 20.47 -2.18 35.66
CA SER A 988 19.30 -2.64 36.42
C SER A 988 18.34 -3.45 35.54
N VAL A 989 17.76 -4.53 36.09
CA VAL A 989 16.91 -5.48 35.33
C VAL A 989 15.49 -4.95 35.18
N VAL A 990 14.98 -5.03 33.96
CA VAL A 990 13.60 -4.70 33.58
C VAL A 990 12.75 -5.97 33.48
N ASP A 991 13.26 -6.99 32.80
CA ASP A 991 12.63 -8.32 32.64
C ASP A 991 13.71 -9.39 32.37
N GLN A 992 13.43 -10.66 32.66
CA GLN A 992 14.39 -11.76 32.58
C GLN A 992 13.77 -13.16 32.49
N VAL A 993 14.43 -14.04 31.74
CA VAL A 993 14.00 -15.43 31.51
C VAL A 993 15.18 -16.41 31.52
N GLY A 994 15.02 -17.57 32.17
CA GLY A 994 16.07 -18.59 32.30
C GLY A 994 15.65 -19.99 31.86
N MET A 995 16.58 -20.74 31.27
CA MET A 995 16.45 -22.14 30.84
C MET A 995 17.27 -23.12 31.71
N GLY A 996 17.90 -22.66 32.79
CA GLY A 996 18.73 -23.49 33.66
C GLY A 996 18.86 -22.99 35.10
N SER A 997 18.98 -23.93 36.04
CA SER A 997 19.03 -23.66 37.49
C SER A 997 20.26 -22.88 37.97
N GLY A 998 21.29 -22.76 37.15
CA GLY A 998 22.50 -21.95 37.37
C GLY A 998 22.61 -20.70 36.48
N SER A 999 21.57 -20.39 35.69
CA SER A 999 21.47 -19.10 34.98
C SER A 999 21.50 -17.93 35.97
N ALA A 1000 22.18 -16.83 35.60
CA ALA A 1000 22.14 -15.59 36.38
C ALA A 1000 20.81 -14.81 36.21
N PHE A 1001 20.07 -15.08 35.13
CA PHE A 1001 18.80 -14.45 34.80
C PHE A 1001 17.70 -15.51 34.74
N ARG A 1002 16.69 -15.40 35.62
CA ARG A 1002 15.53 -16.29 35.71
C ARG A 1002 14.53 -15.78 36.76
N GLU A 1003 13.28 -16.16 36.60
CA GLU A 1003 12.21 -15.90 37.58
C GLU A 1003 11.42 -17.17 37.86
N GLY A 1004 11.07 -17.38 39.14
CA GLY A 1004 10.41 -18.58 39.64
C GLY A 1004 11.03 -19.89 39.14
N VAL A 1005 10.20 -20.75 38.56
CA VAL A 1005 10.60 -21.97 37.87
C VAL A 1005 11.12 -21.65 36.46
N HIS A 1006 12.38 -22.01 36.22
CA HIS A 1006 13.03 -21.90 34.91
C HIS A 1006 12.39 -22.81 33.86
N LEU A 1007 12.50 -22.40 32.59
CA LEU A 1007 12.09 -23.17 31.42
C LEU A 1007 13.06 -24.32 31.14
N ALA A 1008 12.65 -25.27 30.30
CA ALA A 1008 13.54 -26.33 29.82
C ALA A 1008 14.40 -25.81 28.64
N PRO A 1009 15.67 -26.22 28.49
CA PRO A 1009 16.46 -25.95 27.28
C PRO A 1009 15.74 -26.41 26.00
N LEU A 1010 15.84 -25.64 24.90
CA LEU A 1010 15.20 -25.99 23.64
C LEU A 1010 15.76 -27.33 23.10
N PRO A 1011 14.90 -28.34 22.83
CA PRO A 1011 15.33 -29.73 22.70
C PRO A 1011 16.11 -30.02 21.41
N SER A 1012 15.89 -29.24 20.35
CA SER A 1012 16.40 -29.53 19.00
C SER A 1012 16.58 -28.27 18.16
N ASP A 1013 17.34 -28.39 17.07
CA ASP A 1013 17.48 -27.38 16.01
C ASP A 1013 16.25 -27.40 15.07
N ALA A 1014 15.06 -27.32 15.66
CA ALA A 1014 13.77 -27.22 14.96
C ALA A 1014 13.25 -25.77 15.01
N ASP A 1015 12.23 -25.46 14.23
CA ASP A 1015 11.55 -24.16 14.30
C ASP A 1015 10.61 -24.14 15.52
N GLN A 1016 11.13 -23.64 16.64
CA GLN A 1016 10.45 -23.59 17.93
C GLN A 1016 11.06 -22.48 18.80
N SER A 1017 10.26 -21.93 19.69
CA SER A 1017 10.59 -20.77 20.52
C SER A 1017 9.79 -20.79 21.82
N TYR A 1018 10.23 -20.00 22.79
CA TYR A 1018 9.43 -19.69 23.97
C TYR A 1018 8.78 -18.33 23.81
N GLU A 1019 7.45 -18.34 23.84
CA GLU A 1019 6.58 -17.18 23.69
C GLU A 1019 5.86 -16.89 25.01
N ARG A 1020 5.74 -15.63 25.40
CA ARG A 1020 5.10 -15.17 26.63
C ARG A 1020 3.58 -15.08 26.43
N LYS A 1021 2.83 -15.74 27.30
CA LYS A 1021 1.37 -15.92 27.21
C LYS A 1021 0.61 -14.58 27.28
N PRO A 1022 -0.64 -14.51 26.79
CA PRO A 1022 -1.34 -15.53 25.99
C PRO A 1022 -0.78 -15.76 24.57
N GLY A 1023 0.07 -14.87 24.05
CA GLY A 1023 0.73 -15.04 22.75
C GLY A 1023 -0.06 -14.53 21.54
N GLY A 1024 0.65 -14.42 20.40
CA GLY A 1024 0.18 -13.98 19.09
C GLY A 1024 -0.71 -12.74 19.12
N LEU A 1025 -1.81 -12.78 18.36
CA LEU A 1025 -2.84 -11.73 18.27
C LEU A 1025 -3.55 -11.38 19.61
N ARG A 1026 -3.15 -11.99 20.73
CA ARG A 1026 -3.68 -11.72 22.09
C ARG A 1026 -2.66 -11.03 23.00
N GLY A 1027 -1.46 -10.71 22.50
CA GLY A 1027 -0.45 -9.90 23.16
C GLY A 1027 0.34 -10.61 24.26
N SER A 1028 1.66 -10.37 24.29
CA SER A 1028 2.63 -11.09 25.13
C SER A 1028 2.73 -10.50 26.55
N SER A 1029 1.61 -10.52 27.26
CA SER A 1029 1.34 -9.67 28.44
C SER A 1029 1.56 -10.35 29.81
N GLN A 1030 1.48 -11.68 29.89
CA GLN A 1030 1.50 -12.41 31.16
C GLN A 1030 2.88 -12.37 31.80
N ASP A 1031 2.91 -12.01 33.08
CA ASP A 1031 4.13 -11.65 33.80
C ASP A 1031 3.88 -11.82 35.31
N THR A 1032 4.14 -13.02 35.81
CA THR A 1032 3.81 -13.49 37.16
C THR A 1032 5.07 -13.72 38.01
N THR A 1033 6.24 -13.33 37.51
CA THR A 1033 7.57 -13.60 38.09
C THR A 1033 7.89 -15.09 38.21
N ASP A 1034 7.39 -15.89 37.26
CA ASP A 1034 7.66 -17.32 37.14
C ASP A 1034 7.69 -17.73 35.66
N ASN A 1035 8.89 -17.99 35.13
CA ASN A 1035 9.07 -18.16 33.69
C ASN A 1035 8.27 -19.35 33.12
N PHE A 1036 8.08 -20.43 33.89
CA PHE A 1036 7.27 -21.58 33.48
C PHE A 1036 5.78 -21.25 33.38
N ASN A 1037 5.25 -20.46 34.32
CA ASN A 1037 3.88 -19.95 34.21
C ASN A 1037 3.74 -18.95 33.06
N ASP A 1038 4.74 -18.10 32.83
CA ASP A 1038 4.64 -16.98 31.88
C ASP A 1038 4.87 -17.34 30.41
N PHE A 1039 5.71 -18.33 30.11
CA PHE A 1039 6.02 -18.72 28.73
C PHE A 1039 5.41 -20.07 28.32
N GLN A 1040 5.12 -20.23 27.02
CA GLN A 1040 4.74 -21.47 26.35
C GLN A 1040 5.76 -21.80 25.26
N LEU A 1041 5.97 -23.09 24.98
CA LEU A 1041 6.78 -23.55 23.86
C LEU A 1041 5.87 -23.62 22.62
N ILE A 1042 6.18 -22.84 21.59
CA ILE A 1042 5.48 -22.86 20.30
C ILE A 1042 6.35 -23.47 19.20
N SER A 1043 5.71 -23.99 18.15
CA SER A 1043 6.36 -24.52 16.95
C SER A 1043 5.34 -24.51 15.80
N PRO A 1044 5.55 -23.75 14.70
CA PRO A 1044 6.70 -22.87 14.42
C PRO A 1044 6.82 -21.69 15.41
N SER A 1045 7.91 -20.93 15.28
CA SER A 1045 8.09 -19.63 15.95
C SER A 1045 7.26 -18.54 15.25
N ASP A 1046 6.85 -17.46 15.92
CA ASP A 1046 6.03 -16.38 15.33
C ASP A 1046 6.61 -14.95 15.54
N PRO A 1047 7.92 -14.71 15.33
CA PRO A 1047 8.59 -13.48 15.75
C PRO A 1047 8.08 -12.21 15.04
N GLN A 1048 7.72 -11.20 15.82
CA GLN A 1048 7.17 -9.90 15.40
C GLN A 1048 8.20 -8.76 15.60
N ASN A 1049 8.22 -7.77 14.69
CA ASN A 1049 9.20 -6.66 14.69
C ASN A 1049 8.51 -5.27 14.77
N VAL A 1050 9.27 -4.15 14.72
CA VAL A 1050 8.66 -2.80 14.85
C VAL A 1050 7.65 -2.44 13.75
N ASN A 1051 7.61 -3.19 12.66
CA ASN A 1051 6.71 -3.00 11.52
C ASN A 1051 5.56 -4.03 11.50
N SER A 1052 5.43 -4.84 12.55
CA SER A 1052 4.34 -5.82 12.72
C SER A 1052 3.16 -5.18 13.46
N ASP A 1053 1.93 -5.63 13.17
CA ASP A 1053 0.71 -5.04 13.73
C ASP A 1053 0.70 -5.09 15.27
N PRO A 1054 0.32 -4.01 15.98
CA PRO A 1054 0.38 -3.97 17.44
C PRO A 1054 -0.60 -4.94 18.13
N ALA A 1055 -0.07 -5.94 18.86
CA ALA A 1055 -0.88 -6.96 19.51
C ALA A 1055 -1.63 -6.42 20.74
N PRO A 1056 -2.98 -6.54 20.83
CA PRO A 1056 -3.77 -5.99 21.92
C PRO A 1056 -3.55 -6.75 23.24
N ASN A 1057 -3.71 -6.05 24.37
CA ASN A 1057 -3.70 -6.66 25.70
C ASN A 1057 -4.97 -7.52 25.91
N PRO A 1058 -4.91 -8.69 26.56
CA PRO A 1058 -6.11 -9.42 26.94
C PRO A 1058 -6.90 -8.59 27.96
N SER A 1059 -8.16 -8.33 27.68
CA SER A 1059 -9.04 -7.58 28.58
C SER A 1059 -9.15 -8.31 29.94
N PRO A 1060 -9.02 -7.61 31.08
CA PRO A 1060 -8.98 -8.26 32.39
C PRO A 1060 -10.30 -8.98 32.69
N THR A 1061 -10.23 -10.31 32.80
CA THR A 1061 -11.39 -11.17 33.07
C THR A 1061 -12.10 -10.72 34.35
N ALA A 1062 -13.41 -10.50 34.27
CA ALA A 1062 -14.19 -9.95 35.38
C ALA A 1062 -14.11 -10.86 36.62
N SER A 1063 -13.47 -10.35 37.68
CA SER A 1063 -13.42 -11.00 38.99
C SER A 1063 -14.84 -11.18 39.56
N PRO A 1064 -15.19 -12.36 40.13
CA PRO A 1064 -16.56 -12.66 40.52
C PRO A 1064 -17.10 -11.67 41.57
N SER A 1065 -18.23 -11.04 41.25
CA SER A 1065 -18.87 -10.04 42.09
C SER A 1065 -19.27 -10.62 43.47
N PRO A 1066 -18.90 -9.98 44.59
CA PRO A 1066 -19.29 -10.45 45.92
C PRO A 1066 -20.79 -10.29 46.15
N SER A 1067 -21.40 -11.35 46.71
CA SER A 1067 -22.84 -11.39 46.99
C SER A 1067 -23.32 -10.24 47.89
N VAL A 1068 -24.37 -9.55 47.46
CA VAL A 1068 -24.99 -8.46 48.23
C VAL A 1068 -25.74 -8.97 49.46
N SER A 1069 -25.48 -8.32 50.60
CA SER A 1069 -26.19 -8.49 51.87
C SER A 1069 -26.84 -7.14 52.24
N PRO A 1070 -28.05 -7.11 52.83
CA PRO A 1070 -28.93 -5.93 52.76
C PRO A 1070 -28.52 -4.75 53.65
N SER A 1071 -28.77 -3.53 53.14
CA SER A 1071 -28.54 -2.26 53.83
C SER A 1071 -29.73 -1.85 54.72
N PRO A 1072 -29.50 -1.23 55.90
CA PRO A 1072 -30.57 -0.80 56.82
C PRO A 1072 -31.27 0.52 56.40
N SER A 1073 -32.47 0.72 56.95
CA SER A 1073 -33.44 1.78 56.56
C SER A 1073 -33.18 3.17 57.19
N PRO A 1074 -33.46 4.27 56.47
CA PRO A 1074 -33.54 5.63 57.01
C PRO A 1074 -34.97 6.03 57.44
N SER A 1075 -35.10 6.94 58.42
CA SER A 1075 -36.39 7.48 58.92
C SER A 1075 -36.16 8.66 59.89
N PRO A 1076 -37.06 9.67 60.02
CA PRO A 1076 -38.00 10.27 59.06
C PRO A 1076 -37.90 11.83 59.00
N SER A 1077 -38.79 12.48 58.24
CA SER A 1077 -38.87 13.96 58.04
C SER A 1077 -39.84 14.68 59.00
N PRO A 1078 -39.77 16.04 59.09
CA PRO A 1078 -40.90 16.92 59.42
C PRO A 1078 -41.42 17.71 58.18
N THR A 1079 -42.61 18.34 58.29
CA THR A 1079 -43.42 18.93 57.18
C THR A 1079 -44.35 20.04 57.72
N ALA A 1080 -45.02 20.93 56.96
CA ALA A 1080 -45.13 21.12 55.49
C ALA A 1080 -44.91 22.61 55.07
N THR A 1081 -45.71 23.41 54.34
CA THR A 1081 -47.15 23.39 53.88
C THR A 1081 -47.27 24.15 52.49
N PRO A 1082 -48.36 24.78 51.97
CA PRO A 1082 -48.57 24.94 50.52
C PRO A 1082 -48.55 26.39 49.93
N THR A 1083 -48.56 26.49 48.59
CA THR A 1083 -48.63 27.74 47.77
C THR A 1083 -49.64 27.53 46.60
N PRO A 1084 -50.36 28.56 46.06
CA PRO A 1084 -51.65 28.39 45.34
C PRO A 1084 -51.61 28.32 43.77
N PRO A 1085 -52.77 28.07 43.08
CA PRO A 1085 -52.85 27.72 41.63
C PRO A 1085 -53.07 28.92 40.65
N PRO A 1086 -53.21 28.73 39.30
CA PRO A 1086 -52.68 29.66 38.27
C PRO A 1086 -53.68 30.61 37.56
N PRO A 1087 -53.18 31.53 36.70
CA PRO A 1087 -53.96 32.32 35.73
C PRO A 1087 -54.01 31.71 34.29
N PRO A 1088 -54.90 32.19 33.39
CA PRO A 1088 -55.23 31.51 32.11
C PRO A 1088 -54.65 32.13 30.81
N ASN A 1089 -54.87 31.40 29.70
CA ASN A 1089 -54.46 31.65 28.31
C ASN A 1089 -55.45 32.55 27.50
N PRO A 1090 -54.98 33.21 26.42
CA PRO A 1090 -55.83 33.53 25.25
C PRO A 1090 -55.23 33.15 23.86
N THR A 1091 -56.03 32.45 23.05
CA THR A 1091 -55.94 32.24 21.57
C THR A 1091 -56.83 33.29 20.83
N PRO A 1092 -57.09 33.34 19.48
CA PRO A 1092 -56.98 32.27 18.43
C PRO A 1092 -56.77 32.61 16.90
N PHE A 1093 -56.44 31.56 16.11
CA PHE A 1093 -56.81 31.26 14.69
C PHE A 1093 -56.36 32.15 13.49
N PRO A 1094 -56.43 31.71 12.19
CA PRO A 1094 -56.66 30.37 11.54
C PRO A 1094 -55.39 29.84 10.78
N SER A 1095 -55.28 28.69 10.06
CA SER A 1095 -56.13 27.53 9.65
C SER A 1095 -56.94 27.59 8.31
N PRO A 1096 -56.43 27.00 7.19
CA PRO A 1096 -56.95 25.71 6.65
C PRO A 1096 -55.85 24.69 6.19
N ILE A 1097 -55.91 23.33 6.21
CA ILE A 1097 -56.94 22.24 6.10
C ILE A 1097 -56.91 21.55 4.69
N PRO A 1098 -56.88 20.19 4.50
CA PRO A 1098 -56.38 19.05 5.33
C PRO A 1098 -55.80 17.82 4.50
N SER A 1099 -55.73 16.61 5.12
CA SER A 1099 -55.82 15.24 4.51
C SER A 1099 -54.55 14.51 4.01
N PRO A 1100 -54.44 13.15 4.04
CA PRO A 1100 -55.16 12.12 4.81
C PRO A 1100 -54.24 11.27 5.75
N THR A 1101 -54.81 10.28 6.46
CA THR A 1101 -54.11 9.43 7.47
C THR A 1101 -53.70 8.05 6.92
N PRO A 1102 -52.43 7.61 7.07
CA PRO A 1102 -51.99 6.22 6.89
C PRO A 1102 -52.26 5.34 8.13
N LEU A 1103 -52.26 4.02 7.95
CA LEU A 1103 -52.43 3.02 9.02
C LEU A 1103 -51.26 3.00 10.04
N PRO A 1104 -51.46 2.45 11.25
CA PRO A 1104 -50.36 2.14 12.15
C PRO A 1104 -49.43 1.12 11.49
N LEU A 1105 -48.15 1.49 11.35
CA LEU A 1105 -47.09 0.59 10.91
C LEU A 1105 -46.91 -0.51 11.98
N PRO A 1106 -46.71 -1.80 11.62
CA PRO A 1106 -46.40 -2.82 12.61
C PRO A 1106 -45.11 -2.48 13.35
N SER A 1107 -45.05 -2.85 14.64
CA SER A 1107 -43.81 -2.76 15.42
C SER A 1107 -42.73 -3.59 14.73
N PRO A 1108 -41.55 -3.03 14.40
CA PRO A 1108 -40.43 -3.84 13.96
C PRO A 1108 -40.03 -4.75 15.12
N ALA A 1109 -40.20 -6.06 14.95
CA ALA A 1109 -39.46 -7.03 15.73
C ALA A 1109 -37.97 -6.91 15.37
N ALA A 1110 -37.08 -7.14 16.33
CA ALA A 1110 -35.66 -6.91 16.13
C ALA A 1110 -35.06 -7.90 15.12
N THR A 1111 -34.22 -7.40 14.22
CA THR A 1111 -33.22 -8.20 13.50
C THR A 1111 -31.85 -7.89 14.10
N PRO A 1112 -31.27 -8.80 14.92
CA PRO A 1112 -29.87 -8.72 15.30
C PRO A 1112 -28.98 -8.77 14.07
N GLY A 1113 -28.00 -7.87 13.95
CA GLY A 1113 -27.18 -7.73 12.75
C GLY A 1113 -26.07 -8.79 12.59
N VAL A 1114 -26.32 -10.05 12.98
CA VAL A 1114 -25.43 -11.18 12.72
C VAL A 1114 -26.10 -12.11 11.72
N VAL A 1115 -25.45 -12.35 10.59
CA VAL A 1115 -25.93 -13.16 9.46
C VAL A 1115 -25.12 -14.45 9.32
N ILE A 1116 -25.64 -15.42 8.57
CA ILE A 1116 -24.90 -16.60 8.10
C ILE A 1116 -24.13 -16.16 6.84
N SER A 1117 -22.81 -15.99 6.94
CA SER A 1117 -21.97 -15.54 5.82
C SER A 1117 -21.62 -16.66 4.86
N GLU A 1118 -21.25 -17.83 5.39
CA GLU A 1118 -20.86 -19.00 4.60
C GLU A 1118 -21.28 -20.30 5.29
N LEU A 1119 -21.48 -21.38 4.53
CA LEU A 1119 -21.71 -22.72 5.07
C LEU A 1119 -21.24 -23.83 4.12
N ARG A 1120 -20.81 -24.95 4.70
CA ARG A 1120 -20.52 -26.21 3.98
C ARG A 1120 -21.23 -27.36 4.65
N THR A 1121 -21.98 -28.15 3.87
CA THR A 1121 -22.67 -29.38 4.33
C THR A 1121 -21.95 -30.68 3.96
N ARG A 1122 -20.80 -30.59 3.29
CA ARG A 1122 -19.91 -31.72 3.01
C ARG A 1122 -18.55 -31.25 2.49
N GLY A 1123 -17.46 -31.82 3.01
CA GLY A 1123 -16.09 -31.50 2.61
C GLY A 1123 -15.24 -32.73 2.27
N PRO A 1124 -13.93 -32.55 1.98
CA PRO A 1124 -12.98 -33.62 1.66
C PRO A 1124 -12.99 -34.83 2.62
N ASN A 1125 -13.13 -34.60 3.93
CA ASN A 1125 -13.20 -35.64 4.97
C ASN A 1125 -14.60 -36.27 5.12
N GLY A 1126 -15.60 -35.82 4.35
CA GLY A 1126 -16.91 -36.48 4.22
C GLY A 1126 -18.08 -35.76 4.89
N ALA A 1127 -19.08 -36.52 5.33
CA ALA A 1127 -20.39 -36.02 5.82
C ALA A 1127 -20.37 -35.54 7.30
N SER A 1128 -19.21 -35.08 7.76
CA SER A 1128 -19.01 -34.40 9.05
C SER A 1128 -17.94 -33.31 8.94
N ASP A 1129 -17.53 -33.02 7.70
CA ASP A 1129 -16.59 -31.99 7.29
C ASP A 1129 -17.37 -30.75 6.83
N GLU A 1130 -17.96 -30.10 7.83
CA GLU A 1130 -19.04 -29.15 7.67
C GLU A 1130 -18.72 -27.88 8.45
N PHE A 1131 -19.30 -26.75 8.06
CA PHE A 1131 -19.26 -25.54 8.87
C PHE A 1131 -20.45 -24.62 8.60
N VAL A 1132 -20.67 -23.70 9.53
CA VAL A 1132 -21.52 -22.51 9.39
C VAL A 1132 -20.73 -21.33 9.95
N GLU A 1133 -20.41 -20.36 9.12
CA GLU A 1133 -19.82 -19.10 9.54
C GLU A 1133 -20.91 -18.06 9.79
N LEU A 1134 -20.76 -17.28 10.86
CA LEU A 1134 -21.62 -16.17 11.21
C LEU A 1134 -20.84 -14.86 11.13
N TYR A 1135 -21.37 -13.84 10.46
CA TYR A 1135 -20.75 -12.51 10.32
C TYR A 1135 -21.54 -11.42 11.03
N ASN A 1136 -20.89 -10.60 11.84
CA ASN A 1136 -21.48 -9.40 12.44
C ASN A 1136 -21.42 -8.21 11.47
N ASN A 1137 -22.53 -7.98 10.78
CA ASN A 1137 -22.72 -6.90 9.80
C ASN A 1137 -22.95 -5.52 10.46
N THR A 1138 -22.54 -5.32 11.71
CA THR A 1138 -22.66 -4.05 12.43
C THR A 1138 -21.32 -3.52 12.90
N ASN A 1139 -21.27 -2.21 13.16
CA ASN A 1139 -20.09 -1.52 13.68
C ASN A 1139 -19.98 -1.61 15.22
N LEU A 1140 -20.69 -2.54 15.87
CA LEU A 1140 -20.65 -2.80 17.31
C LEU A 1140 -20.48 -4.31 17.58
N PRO A 1141 -19.77 -4.71 18.64
CA PRO A 1141 -19.68 -6.13 19.02
C PRO A 1141 -21.03 -6.67 19.49
N ILE A 1142 -21.44 -7.85 19.00
CA ILE A 1142 -22.72 -8.49 19.35
C ILE A 1142 -22.47 -9.75 20.19
N ALA A 1143 -23.06 -9.80 21.38
CA ALA A 1143 -23.07 -10.98 22.23
C ALA A 1143 -24.05 -12.04 21.70
N ILE A 1144 -23.51 -13.13 21.15
CA ILE A 1144 -24.27 -14.27 20.59
C ILE A 1144 -24.37 -15.46 21.55
N ALA A 1145 -23.95 -15.29 22.81
CA ALA A 1145 -24.03 -16.31 23.84
C ALA A 1145 -25.45 -16.89 24.01
N GLY A 1146 -25.59 -18.22 23.96
CA GLY A 1146 -26.86 -18.92 24.07
C GLY A 1146 -27.75 -18.90 22.82
N TRP A 1147 -27.35 -18.19 21.75
CA TRP A 1147 -27.97 -18.32 20.44
C TRP A 1147 -27.70 -19.73 19.88
N LYS A 1148 -28.43 -20.14 18.85
CA LYS A 1148 -28.43 -21.53 18.38
C LYS A 1148 -28.33 -21.59 16.86
N VAL A 1149 -27.39 -22.39 16.38
CA VAL A 1149 -27.38 -22.87 14.98
C VAL A 1149 -28.30 -24.09 14.93
N ARG A 1150 -29.30 -24.07 14.06
CA ARG A 1150 -30.31 -25.13 13.92
C ARG A 1150 -30.29 -25.66 12.50
N GLY A 1151 -30.45 -26.97 12.34
CA GLY A 1151 -30.60 -27.63 11.06
C GLY A 1151 -32.00 -28.22 10.89
N SER A 1152 -32.55 -28.16 9.69
CA SER A 1152 -33.74 -28.91 9.28
C SER A 1152 -33.43 -29.89 8.15
N SER A 1153 -34.19 -30.96 8.01
CA SER A 1153 -34.09 -31.88 6.87
C SER A 1153 -34.98 -31.46 5.68
N SER A 1154 -34.82 -32.11 4.53
CA SER A 1154 -35.76 -32.04 3.40
C SER A 1154 -37.22 -32.44 3.71
N LEU A 1155 -37.49 -32.97 4.90
CA LEU A 1155 -38.84 -33.27 5.41
C LEU A 1155 -39.30 -32.26 6.49
N GLY A 1156 -38.59 -31.13 6.64
CA GLY A 1156 -38.92 -30.07 7.59
C GLY A 1156 -38.63 -30.39 9.06
N SER A 1157 -37.93 -31.49 9.37
CA SER A 1157 -37.65 -31.89 10.75
C SER A 1157 -36.50 -31.06 11.34
N ILE A 1158 -36.83 -30.11 12.22
CA ILE A 1158 -35.87 -29.21 12.88
C ILE A 1158 -35.15 -29.90 14.04
N SER A 1159 -33.84 -29.62 14.19
CA SER A 1159 -33.02 -29.99 15.35
C SER A 1159 -31.89 -28.98 15.58
N THR A 1160 -31.53 -28.72 16.83
CA THR A 1160 -30.40 -27.82 17.14
C THR A 1160 -29.08 -28.53 16.83
N ARG A 1161 -28.13 -27.81 16.20
CA ARG A 1161 -26.77 -28.27 15.90
C ARG A 1161 -25.80 -27.79 16.97
N LEU A 1162 -25.83 -26.49 17.24
CA LEU A 1162 -24.98 -25.81 18.21
C LEU A 1162 -25.84 -24.94 19.13
N VAL A 1163 -25.48 -24.89 20.42
CA VAL A 1163 -25.80 -23.75 21.29
C VAL A 1163 -24.50 -23.02 21.55
N ILE A 1164 -24.45 -21.76 21.18
CA ILE A 1164 -23.23 -20.95 21.22
C ILE A 1164 -22.85 -20.67 22.69
N ALA A 1165 -21.55 -20.81 22.99
CA ALA A 1165 -21.03 -20.80 24.34
C ALA A 1165 -21.33 -19.52 25.14
N THR A 1166 -21.35 -19.64 26.47
CA THR A 1166 -21.53 -18.50 27.37
C THR A 1166 -20.33 -17.56 27.29
N GLY A 1167 -20.57 -16.29 26.96
CA GLY A 1167 -19.53 -15.27 26.83
C GLY A 1167 -19.08 -15.01 25.39
N THR A 1168 -19.55 -15.76 24.39
CA THR A 1168 -19.22 -15.50 22.99
C THR A 1168 -19.77 -14.15 22.52
N ILE A 1169 -18.87 -13.32 22.00
CA ILE A 1169 -19.14 -12.03 21.39
C ILE A 1169 -18.49 -12.06 20.00
N VAL A 1170 -19.25 -11.76 18.95
CA VAL A 1170 -18.68 -11.49 17.63
C VAL A 1170 -18.23 -10.03 17.61
N PRO A 1171 -16.96 -9.71 17.31
CA PRO A 1171 -16.51 -8.32 17.16
C PRO A 1171 -17.34 -7.56 16.14
N ALA A 1172 -17.31 -6.22 16.19
CA ALA A 1172 -17.80 -5.40 15.07
C ALA A 1172 -17.09 -5.84 13.79
N ARG A 1173 -17.83 -6.13 12.71
CA ARG A 1173 -17.27 -6.67 11.45
C ARG A 1173 -16.49 -7.99 11.59
N GLY A 1174 -16.65 -8.71 12.70
CA GLY A 1174 -16.01 -10.00 12.97
C GLY A 1174 -16.85 -11.21 12.51
N HIS A 1175 -16.23 -12.39 12.58
CA HIS A 1175 -16.84 -13.68 12.24
C HIS A 1175 -16.89 -14.61 13.48
N PHE A 1176 -17.67 -15.69 13.39
CA PHE A 1176 -17.68 -16.82 14.32
C PHE A 1176 -17.93 -18.12 13.54
N LEU A 1177 -17.01 -19.08 13.64
CA LEU A 1177 -17.00 -20.29 12.81
C LEU A 1177 -17.43 -21.52 13.60
N ALA A 1178 -18.64 -22.02 13.33
CA ALA A 1178 -19.15 -23.26 13.90
C ALA A 1178 -18.79 -24.46 13.01
N THR A 1179 -18.05 -25.45 13.51
CA THR A 1179 -17.51 -26.57 12.71
C THR A 1179 -18.11 -27.93 13.03
N GLY A 1180 -18.13 -28.83 12.05
CA GLY A 1180 -18.40 -30.25 12.21
C GLY A 1180 -17.19 -31.04 12.72
N PRO A 1181 -17.37 -32.26 13.26
CA PRO A 1181 -16.33 -33.01 13.97
C PRO A 1181 -15.29 -33.68 13.05
N SER A 1182 -15.27 -33.34 11.76
CA SER A 1182 -14.25 -33.79 10.78
C SER A 1182 -13.82 -32.69 9.81
N TYR A 1183 -14.06 -31.42 10.18
CA TYR A 1183 -13.68 -30.23 9.41
C TYR A 1183 -12.22 -30.29 8.92
N SER A 1184 -11.98 -30.09 7.62
CA SER A 1184 -10.70 -30.33 6.95
C SER A 1184 -9.69 -29.19 6.96
N ASP A 1185 -10.12 -27.95 7.15
CA ASP A 1185 -9.34 -26.79 6.71
C ASP A 1185 -8.49 -26.18 7.85
N SER A 1186 -7.58 -25.28 7.50
CA SER A 1186 -6.59 -24.72 8.43
C SER A 1186 -7.15 -23.74 9.47
N VAL A 1187 -8.39 -23.25 9.30
CA VAL A 1187 -9.01 -22.30 10.23
C VAL A 1187 -9.67 -23.06 11.37
N ILE A 1188 -9.14 -22.93 12.60
CA ILE A 1188 -9.71 -23.59 13.77
C ILE A 1188 -11.06 -22.90 14.10
N GLY A 1189 -12.16 -23.66 14.00
CA GLY A 1189 -13.48 -23.14 14.34
C GLY A 1189 -13.65 -22.84 15.83
N ASP A 1190 -14.29 -21.70 16.14
CA ASP A 1190 -14.56 -21.23 17.50
C ASP A 1190 -15.35 -22.23 18.35
N GLN A 1191 -16.24 -23.01 17.75
CA GLN A 1191 -17.00 -24.04 18.47
C GLN A 1191 -17.48 -25.19 17.57
N THR A 1192 -17.10 -26.42 17.89
CA THR A 1192 -17.52 -27.62 17.15
C THR A 1192 -18.89 -28.15 17.61
N TYR A 1193 -19.76 -28.54 16.66
CA TYR A 1193 -21.02 -29.26 16.92
C TYR A 1193 -20.88 -30.78 16.71
N THR A 1194 -21.75 -31.55 17.36
CA THR A 1194 -21.66 -33.02 17.45
C THR A 1194 -22.68 -33.79 16.60
N SER A 1195 -23.53 -33.09 15.85
CA SER A 1195 -24.47 -33.70 14.90
C SER A 1195 -24.39 -32.96 13.56
N GLY A 1196 -24.29 -33.71 12.45
CA GLY A 1196 -24.04 -33.13 11.13
C GLY A 1196 -25.26 -32.43 10.50
N ILE A 1197 -25.00 -31.56 9.53
CA ILE A 1197 -26.04 -30.85 8.77
C ILE A 1197 -26.67 -31.82 7.75
N ALA A 1198 -27.90 -31.52 7.34
CA ALA A 1198 -28.54 -32.25 6.25
C ALA A 1198 -28.19 -31.55 4.92
N SER A 1199 -27.49 -32.24 4.02
CA SER A 1199 -27.09 -31.70 2.71
C SER A 1199 -28.27 -31.38 1.79
N ASP A 1200 -29.45 -31.91 2.08
CA ASP A 1200 -30.74 -31.61 1.42
C ASP A 1200 -31.66 -30.72 2.29
N GLY A 1201 -31.13 -30.13 3.35
CA GLY A 1201 -31.88 -29.50 4.42
C GLY A 1201 -31.90 -27.97 4.36
N GLY A 1202 -31.66 -27.37 5.51
CA GLY A 1202 -31.43 -25.93 5.67
C GLY A 1202 -30.97 -25.58 7.07
N ILE A 1203 -30.35 -24.41 7.23
CA ILE A 1203 -29.79 -23.88 8.47
C ILE A 1203 -30.55 -22.62 8.89
N ALA A 1204 -30.66 -22.39 10.21
CA ALA A 1204 -31.04 -21.09 10.76
C ALA A 1204 -30.18 -20.72 11.97
N LEU A 1205 -29.84 -19.42 12.05
CA LEU A 1205 -29.36 -18.78 13.27
C LEU A 1205 -30.59 -18.30 14.06
N THR A 1206 -30.64 -18.62 15.35
CA THR A 1206 -31.79 -18.32 16.20
C THR A 1206 -31.37 -17.80 17.57
N LEU A 1207 -32.19 -16.93 18.16
CA LEU A 1207 -32.04 -16.45 19.53
C LEU A 1207 -32.32 -17.56 20.57
N PRO A 1208 -31.99 -17.34 21.86
CA PRO A 1208 -32.26 -18.31 22.94
C PRO A 1208 -33.73 -18.76 23.05
N ASP A 1209 -34.69 -17.98 22.53
CA ASP A 1209 -36.13 -18.27 22.52
C ASP A 1209 -36.64 -18.95 21.23
N ASP A 1210 -35.72 -19.44 20.37
CA ASP A 1210 -35.98 -20.04 19.05
C ASP A 1210 -36.47 -19.08 17.95
N SER A 1211 -36.55 -17.75 18.19
CA SER A 1211 -36.83 -16.79 17.12
C SER A 1211 -35.68 -16.71 16.10
N ILE A 1212 -36.02 -16.57 14.82
CA ILE A 1212 -35.05 -16.58 13.71
C ILE A 1212 -34.36 -15.22 13.59
N VAL A 1213 -33.03 -15.25 13.49
CA VAL A 1213 -32.19 -14.11 13.13
C VAL A 1213 -31.87 -14.13 11.64
N ASP A 1214 -31.49 -15.30 11.12
CA ASP A 1214 -31.15 -15.53 9.71
C ASP A 1214 -31.33 -17.03 9.34
N GLN A 1215 -31.47 -17.37 8.06
CA GLN A 1215 -31.72 -18.73 7.57
C GLN A 1215 -31.35 -18.97 6.09
N VAL A 1216 -30.91 -20.20 5.78
CA VAL A 1216 -30.60 -20.65 4.41
C VAL A 1216 -31.22 -22.03 4.15
N GLY A 1217 -31.81 -22.23 2.97
CA GLY A 1217 -32.45 -23.50 2.58
C GLY A 1217 -31.83 -24.12 1.33
N LEU A 1218 -31.53 -25.42 1.39
CA LEU A 1218 -30.91 -26.23 0.33
C LEU A 1218 -31.93 -27.10 -0.44
N SER A 1219 -33.19 -27.14 0.00
CA SER A 1219 -34.28 -27.81 -0.72
C SER A 1219 -35.63 -27.16 -0.50
N ALA A 1220 -36.57 -27.43 -1.41
CA ALA A 1220 -37.96 -26.99 -1.30
C ALA A 1220 -38.66 -27.49 -0.02
N GLY A 1221 -38.22 -28.61 0.56
CA GLY A 1221 -38.79 -29.22 1.77
C GLY A 1221 -38.15 -28.76 3.10
N SER A 1222 -37.09 -27.96 3.05
CA SER A 1222 -36.50 -27.33 4.23
C SER A 1222 -37.53 -26.50 5.02
N ALA A 1223 -37.42 -26.54 6.35
CA ALA A 1223 -38.17 -25.66 7.25
C ALA A 1223 -37.53 -24.27 7.42
N PHE A 1224 -36.27 -24.11 6.99
CA PHE A 1224 -35.49 -22.87 7.03
C PHE A 1224 -35.16 -22.43 5.60
N LYS A 1225 -35.63 -21.26 5.16
CA LYS A 1225 -35.40 -20.69 3.80
C LYS A 1225 -35.96 -19.27 3.64
N GLU A 1226 -35.21 -18.44 2.92
CA GLU A 1226 -35.60 -17.09 2.50
C GLU A 1226 -36.25 -17.14 1.10
N GLY A 1227 -37.50 -17.63 1.02
CA GLY A 1227 -38.23 -17.73 -0.25
C GLY A 1227 -37.81 -18.92 -1.13
N MET A 1228 -36.87 -18.71 -2.06
CA MET A 1228 -36.32 -19.80 -2.88
C MET A 1228 -35.21 -20.54 -2.12
N HIS A 1229 -34.97 -21.79 -2.49
CA HIS A 1229 -33.84 -22.57 -1.98
C HIS A 1229 -32.66 -22.45 -2.97
N ILE A 1230 -31.44 -22.45 -2.45
CA ILE A 1230 -30.26 -22.70 -3.27
C ILE A 1230 -30.18 -24.19 -3.60
N ALA A 1231 -29.43 -24.54 -4.66
CA ALA A 1231 -29.18 -25.94 -4.97
C ALA A 1231 -28.30 -26.58 -3.86
N PRO A 1232 -28.51 -27.86 -3.52
CA PRO A 1232 -27.66 -28.55 -2.55
C PRO A 1232 -26.23 -28.72 -3.10
N LEU A 1233 -25.26 -28.64 -2.18
CA LEU A 1233 -23.81 -28.75 -2.40
C LEU A 1233 -23.33 -30.21 -2.47
#